data_AF-A0A0G3BS67-F1
#
_entry.id   AF-A0A0G3BS67-F1
#
_cell.length_a   1.000
_cell.length_b   1.000
_cell.length_c   1.000
_cell.angle_alpha   90.00
_cell.angle_beta   90.00
_cell.angle_gamma   90.00
#
_symmetry.space_group_name_H-M   'P 1'
#
loop_
_entity.id
_entity.type
_entity.pdbx_description
1 polymer ?
#
loop_
_entity_poly.entity_id
_entity_poly.type
_entity_poly.pdbx_seq_one_letter_code
_entity_poly.pdbx_strand_id
1 'polypeptide(L)'
;MPLFAPGTPALETLQYREPDGTLVTFMGARPTERHARERGEAWDAPDSGPGRYLTFPPFYFQNRTFGLEIRDSVPAGGKKIEVYLHVNDGTFDGTTFSLFRNVLDPNVRDFGWSLNYGFNNPKEGGKPVCHAGTRDCMMMFESNWRTSPHSPLKVGDKIELAPAPRLKSPALDGGGERYYSFEQLYVVGVGVVPWYGIAPNLDSEPLPPATLLGGATTISYNYSEEPHRLFQQMANNIGIGNAKRFGEGRRLFHTSFADGRHSEHPQVNPVFTAQAGKLGPRFNAAQCIACHTANGRSPAVAAGGVLEGLSVLTGVAGADGRVAPDPRYGFNVQQRSGAAATPDQAVRVLRYDTEVRTLPDGERVELRRPVYAFAGPVPASYSVRQAPQVLGMGLLEAVAEADILALADPGDRDADGVRGVPHWVTDPESGQTRLGRFGWKAGKASLRHQVADALLQDMGVTSPVFPSRSCQRGAPDCRVPDGSAGVSAADLDRLSHYLALIGVPAQRSVRSGYPAGVRVPVEHEVDPQLIERGSRLFAQARCTACHVPQLRTGGTHPFAELRSQTIRPYTDLLLHDMGEGLADTLGEGRAGGRLWRTAPLWGLGSLRFVQGGADKVRFLHDARARTVEEAVLWHGGEASGSRQRYEALSREERRALTAFLMSL
;
A
#
# COMPACT_ATOMS: atom_id res chain seq x y z
N MET A 1 -20.41 -15.17 -7.93
CA MET A 1 -20.94 -13.85 -8.35
C MET A 1 -19.82 -12.85 -8.15
N PRO A 2 -19.47 -12.05 -9.17
CA PRO A 2 -18.36 -11.11 -9.05
C PRO A 2 -18.60 -10.17 -7.87
N LEU A 3 -17.52 -9.80 -7.18
CA LEU A 3 -17.59 -8.90 -6.02
C LEU A 3 -18.29 -7.58 -6.37
N PHE A 4 -17.95 -7.01 -7.53
CA PHE A 4 -18.62 -5.85 -8.12
C PHE A 4 -19.37 -6.26 -9.39
N ALA A 5 -20.65 -5.88 -9.48
CA ALA A 5 -21.52 -6.25 -10.58
C ALA A 5 -21.04 -5.66 -11.92
N PRO A 6 -21.32 -6.32 -13.05
CA PRO A 6 -21.19 -5.70 -14.37
C PRO A 6 -21.96 -4.36 -14.43
N GLY A 7 -21.34 -3.32 -14.99
CA GLY A 7 -21.96 -2.00 -15.09
C GLY A 7 -21.85 -1.11 -13.83
N THR A 8 -21.17 -1.54 -12.76
CA THR A 8 -20.90 -0.67 -11.61
C THR A 8 -20.25 0.65 -12.08
N PRO A 9 -20.86 1.81 -11.80
CA PRO A 9 -20.32 3.09 -12.23
C PRO A 9 -19.00 3.39 -11.53
N ALA A 10 -18.07 4.03 -12.25
CA ALA A 10 -16.89 4.58 -11.62
C ALA A 10 -17.30 5.79 -10.76
N LEU A 11 -16.69 5.94 -9.59
CA LEU A 11 -16.94 7.09 -8.71
C LEU A 11 -16.46 8.41 -9.33
N GLU A 12 -15.42 8.35 -10.15
CA GLU A 12 -14.96 9.46 -10.97
C GLU A 12 -14.25 8.97 -12.24
N THR A 13 -14.14 9.86 -13.23
CA THR A 13 -13.40 9.61 -14.47
C THR A 13 -11.97 10.12 -14.32
N LEU A 14 -10.99 9.31 -14.69
CA LEU A 14 -9.57 9.71 -14.65
C LEU A 14 -9.08 10.29 -15.98
N GLN A 15 -9.64 9.79 -17.08
CA GLN A 15 -9.22 10.21 -18.40
C GLN A 15 -10.32 9.90 -19.43
N TYR A 16 -10.52 10.79 -20.40
CA TYR A 16 -11.38 10.56 -21.56
C TYR A 16 -10.90 11.37 -22.76
N ARG A 17 -11.47 11.09 -23.94
CA ARG A 17 -11.26 11.90 -25.15
C ARG A 17 -12.56 12.62 -25.51
N GLU A 18 -12.44 13.91 -25.79
CA GLU A 18 -13.52 14.71 -26.37
C GLU A 18 -13.77 14.28 -27.84
N PRO A 19 -14.92 14.65 -28.45
CA PRO A 19 -15.24 14.24 -29.83
C PRO A 19 -14.21 14.69 -30.88
N ASP A 20 -13.48 15.77 -30.64
CA ASP A 20 -12.43 16.29 -31.52
C ASP A 20 -11.09 15.55 -31.35
N GLY A 21 -10.97 14.66 -30.36
CA GLY A 21 -9.76 13.92 -30.03
C GLY A 21 -8.95 14.50 -28.87
N THR A 22 -9.34 15.67 -28.33
CA THR A 22 -8.68 16.32 -27.18
C THR A 22 -8.66 15.36 -25.99
N LEU A 23 -7.48 15.13 -25.42
CA LEU A 23 -7.31 14.25 -24.27
C LEU A 23 -7.54 15.05 -22.98
N VAL A 24 -8.48 14.60 -22.16
CA VAL A 24 -8.74 15.19 -20.84
C VAL A 24 -8.26 14.21 -19.78
N THR A 25 -7.34 14.65 -18.92
CA THR A 25 -6.77 13.85 -17.82
C THR A 25 -7.01 14.55 -16.49
N PHE A 26 -7.48 13.80 -15.49
CA PHE A 26 -7.67 14.28 -14.12
C PHE A 26 -6.62 13.67 -13.19
N MET A 27 -6.04 14.52 -12.37
CA MET A 27 -4.96 14.17 -11.45
C MET A 27 -5.27 14.76 -10.07
N GLY A 28 -5.44 13.92 -9.07
CA GLY A 28 -5.53 14.33 -7.67
C GLY A 28 -4.14 14.59 -7.07
N ALA A 29 -4.08 15.52 -6.13
CA ALA A 29 -2.87 15.93 -5.47
C ALA A 29 -3.12 16.25 -3.98
N ARG A 30 -2.02 16.22 -3.23
CA ARG A 30 -1.95 16.64 -1.83
C ARG A 30 -0.68 17.47 -1.62
N PRO A 31 -0.67 18.32 -0.60
CA PRO A 31 0.46 19.20 -0.34
C PRO A 31 1.61 18.46 0.31
N THR A 32 2.81 18.84 -0.10
CA THR A 32 4.11 18.46 0.45
C THR A 32 4.76 19.71 1.05
N GLU A 33 5.72 19.55 1.95
CA GLU A 33 6.39 20.70 2.58
C GLU A 33 7.69 21.10 1.84
N ARG A 34 8.03 20.38 0.76
CA ARG A 34 9.27 20.54 -0.01
C ARG A 34 9.09 20.06 -1.46
N HIS A 35 10.01 20.40 -2.37
CA HIS A 35 10.06 19.81 -3.71
C HIS A 35 10.66 18.39 -3.72
N ALA A 36 10.35 17.61 -4.77
CA ALA A 36 10.71 16.19 -4.90
C ALA A 36 12.21 15.89 -4.82
N ARG A 37 13.02 16.82 -5.33
CA ARG A 37 14.48 16.73 -5.43
C ARG A 37 15.18 17.83 -4.62
N GLU A 38 14.46 18.44 -3.69
CA GLU A 38 15.05 19.36 -2.73
C GLU A 38 15.34 18.57 -1.45
N ARG A 39 16.58 18.64 -0.94
CA ARG A 39 17.02 17.89 0.25
C ARG A 39 17.18 18.78 1.47
N GLY A 40 17.55 20.04 1.26
CA GLY A 40 17.91 20.97 2.34
C GLY A 40 19.40 20.95 2.65
N GLU A 41 20.10 19.86 2.30
CA GLU A 41 21.56 19.73 2.29
C GLU A 41 22.12 19.63 0.87
N ALA A 42 23.45 19.71 0.74
CA ALA A 42 24.16 19.49 -0.52
C ALA A 42 24.00 18.03 -1.01
N TRP A 43 23.95 17.84 -2.33
CA TRP A 43 23.67 16.54 -2.95
C TRP A 43 24.76 15.48 -2.78
N ASP A 44 25.97 15.88 -2.44
CA ASP A 44 27.08 15.01 -2.06
C ASP A 44 26.99 14.56 -0.59
N ALA A 45 26.24 15.26 0.25
CA ALA A 45 26.05 14.93 1.66
C ALA A 45 24.94 13.88 1.88
N PRO A 46 25.02 13.06 2.95
CA PRO A 46 23.88 12.31 3.49
C PRO A 46 22.71 13.21 3.90
N ASP A 47 21.45 12.75 3.82
CA ASP A 47 20.29 13.48 4.38
C ASP A 47 20.42 13.48 5.91
N SER A 48 20.26 14.64 6.52
CA SER A 48 20.50 14.85 7.96
C SER A 48 19.22 14.75 8.79
N GLY A 49 18.04 14.72 8.16
CA GLY A 49 16.76 14.80 8.85
C GLY A 49 15.69 14.00 8.14
N PRO A 50 14.47 13.92 8.69
CA PRO A 50 13.53 12.91 8.25
C PRO A 50 12.93 13.19 6.85
N GLY A 51 13.43 14.15 6.07
CA GLY A 51 12.81 14.64 4.83
C GLY A 51 11.43 15.28 5.01
N ARG A 52 10.96 16.01 3.99
CA ARG A 52 9.73 16.83 4.02
C ARG A 52 8.89 16.78 2.74
N TYR A 53 9.21 15.88 1.81
CA TYR A 53 8.46 15.72 0.58
C TYR A 53 7.36 14.65 0.71
N LEU A 54 7.72 13.43 1.14
CA LEU A 54 6.75 12.33 1.32
C LEU A 54 5.95 12.44 2.63
N THR A 55 6.32 13.38 3.51
CA THR A 55 5.59 13.73 4.74
C THR A 55 4.20 14.29 4.44
N PHE A 56 3.17 13.83 5.16
CA PHE A 56 1.87 14.46 5.18
C PHE A 56 1.89 15.63 6.18
N PRO A 57 1.71 16.90 5.75
CA PRO A 57 1.71 18.03 6.67
C PRO A 57 0.54 17.94 7.66
N PRO A 58 0.61 18.65 8.80
CA PRO A 58 -0.54 18.82 9.67
C PRO A 58 -1.79 19.25 8.88
N PHE A 59 -2.96 18.76 9.30
CA PHE A 59 -4.26 19.07 8.69
C PHE A 59 -4.41 18.68 7.22
N TYR A 60 -3.59 17.79 6.67
CA TYR A 60 -3.68 17.35 5.26
C TYR A 60 -5.08 16.88 4.80
N PHE A 61 -5.91 16.47 5.75
CA PHE A 61 -7.29 15.99 5.55
C PHE A 61 -8.35 17.10 5.61
N GLN A 62 -7.96 18.38 5.72
CA GLN A 62 -8.84 19.55 5.76
C GLN A 62 -8.37 20.61 4.76
N ASN A 63 -9.20 20.95 3.77
CA ASN A 63 -8.96 22.06 2.83
C ASN A 63 -7.62 22.00 2.09
N ARG A 64 -7.01 20.83 2.00
CA ARG A 64 -5.64 20.67 1.49
C ARG A 64 -5.56 19.71 0.32
N THR A 65 -6.63 19.00 -0.04
CA THR A 65 -6.62 18.18 -1.26
C THR A 65 -7.15 18.98 -2.45
N PHE A 66 -6.62 18.70 -3.63
CA PHE A 66 -6.93 19.41 -4.86
C PHE A 66 -6.55 18.54 -6.06
N GLY A 67 -6.69 19.05 -7.28
CA GLY A 67 -6.22 18.34 -8.46
C GLY A 67 -6.18 19.20 -9.71
N LEU A 68 -5.65 18.60 -10.77
CA LEU A 68 -5.53 19.21 -12.09
C LEU A 68 -6.44 18.48 -13.07
N GLU A 69 -7.20 19.26 -13.84
CA GLU A 69 -7.80 18.80 -15.10
C GLU A 69 -6.95 19.34 -16.24
N ILE A 70 -6.32 18.44 -17.00
CA ILE A 70 -5.42 18.75 -18.10
C ILE A 70 -6.14 18.44 -19.41
N ARG A 71 -6.46 19.47 -20.19
CA ARG A 71 -7.01 19.35 -21.54
C ARG A 71 -5.90 19.54 -22.56
N ASP A 72 -5.51 18.45 -23.19
CA ASP A 72 -4.44 18.38 -24.16
C ASP A 72 -5.00 18.23 -25.58
N SER A 73 -4.96 19.33 -26.33
CA SER A 73 -5.45 19.40 -27.72
C SER A 73 -4.44 18.92 -28.76
N VAL A 74 -3.17 18.71 -28.37
CA VAL A 74 -2.10 18.29 -29.28
C VAL A 74 -2.40 16.97 -30.01
N PRO A 75 -2.91 15.90 -29.35
CA PRO A 75 -3.32 14.68 -30.07
C PRO A 75 -4.47 14.89 -31.07
N ALA A 76 -5.22 15.98 -30.95
CA ALA A 76 -6.27 16.40 -31.89
C ALA A 76 -5.77 17.34 -33.00
N GLY A 77 -4.46 17.57 -33.10
CA GLY A 77 -3.87 18.54 -34.03
C GLY A 77 -3.92 19.99 -33.56
N GLY A 78 -4.37 20.23 -32.32
CA GLY A 78 -4.21 21.51 -31.63
C GLY A 78 -2.76 21.78 -31.22
N LYS A 79 -2.54 22.93 -30.57
CA LYS A 79 -1.20 23.39 -30.17
C LYS A 79 -1.11 23.78 -28.70
N LYS A 80 -2.20 23.65 -27.95
CA LYS A 80 -2.30 24.14 -26.57
C LYS A 80 -2.62 23.03 -25.59
N ILE A 81 -2.11 23.20 -24.38
CA ILE A 81 -2.56 22.47 -23.19
C ILE A 81 -3.17 23.48 -22.23
N GLU A 82 -4.42 23.25 -21.84
CA GLU A 82 -5.13 24.02 -20.83
C GLU A 82 -5.16 23.21 -19.53
N VAL A 83 -4.83 23.83 -18.41
CA VAL A 83 -4.84 23.17 -17.10
C VAL A 83 -5.74 23.95 -16.15
N TYR A 84 -6.69 23.26 -15.55
CA TYR A 84 -7.60 23.80 -14.55
C TYR A 84 -7.24 23.24 -13.18
N LEU A 85 -7.11 24.13 -12.19
CA LEU A 85 -6.90 23.74 -10.80
C LEU A 85 -8.26 23.60 -10.11
N HIS A 86 -8.56 22.40 -9.65
CA HIS A 86 -9.76 22.07 -8.88
C HIS A 86 -9.41 21.96 -7.40
N VAL A 87 -10.06 22.76 -6.56
CA VAL A 87 -9.91 22.69 -5.11
C VAL A 87 -11.03 21.82 -4.56
N ASN A 88 -10.70 20.84 -3.71
CA ASN A 88 -11.73 19.97 -3.14
C ASN A 88 -12.53 20.67 -2.05
N ASP A 89 -11.87 21.43 -1.15
CA ASP A 89 -12.52 22.19 -0.09
C ASP A 89 -11.81 23.53 0.17
N GLY A 90 -12.57 24.55 0.54
CA GLY A 90 -12.05 25.86 0.93
C GLY A 90 -11.69 26.76 -0.26
N THR A 91 -10.64 27.56 -0.10
CA THR A 91 -10.18 28.52 -1.11
C THR A 91 -8.66 28.63 -1.06
N PHE A 92 -8.04 28.56 -2.24
CA PHE A 92 -6.63 28.85 -2.43
C PHE A 92 -6.44 30.27 -2.97
N ASP A 93 -5.40 30.96 -2.54
CA ASP A 93 -5.09 32.34 -2.89
C ASP A 93 -3.57 32.51 -3.06
N GLY A 94 -3.15 32.77 -4.29
CA GLY A 94 -1.74 32.87 -4.66
C GLY A 94 -1.11 31.52 -5.00
N THR A 95 -1.85 30.66 -5.69
CA THR A 95 -1.34 29.39 -6.20
C THR A 95 -0.24 29.61 -7.25
N THR A 96 0.77 28.76 -7.24
CA THR A 96 1.79 28.71 -8.30
C THR A 96 1.84 27.32 -8.91
N PHE A 97 2.37 27.22 -10.12
CA PHE A 97 2.49 25.98 -10.86
C PHE A 97 3.80 26.00 -11.62
N SER A 98 4.68 25.07 -11.23
CA SER A 98 5.96 24.88 -11.88
C SER A 98 5.86 23.75 -12.90
N LEU A 99 6.37 24.02 -14.09
CA LEU A 99 6.26 23.20 -15.28
C LEU A 99 7.61 23.12 -15.99
N PHE A 100 7.88 21.96 -16.59
CA PHE A 100 9.11 21.65 -17.34
C PHE A 100 10.37 21.81 -16.50
N ARG A 101 11.03 20.70 -16.17
CA ARG A 101 12.33 20.79 -15.50
C ARG A 101 13.35 21.42 -16.44
N ASN A 102 14.15 22.37 -15.93
CA ASN A 102 15.21 23.01 -16.70
C ASN A 102 16.45 22.10 -16.80
N VAL A 103 16.26 20.90 -17.37
CA VAL A 103 17.26 19.82 -17.33
C VAL A 103 18.43 20.03 -18.30
N LEU A 104 18.25 20.90 -19.30
CA LEU A 104 19.30 21.27 -20.26
C LEU A 104 20.34 22.22 -19.66
N ASP A 105 20.02 22.90 -18.56
CA ASP A 105 21.01 23.67 -17.82
C ASP A 105 21.86 22.71 -16.95
N PRO A 106 23.16 22.55 -17.26
CA PRO A 106 24.03 21.64 -16.50
C PRO A 106 24.24 22.07 -15.04
N ASN A 107 23.85 23.29 -14.67
CA ASN A 107 23.91 23.78 -13.30
C ASN A 107 22.65 23.46 -12.49
N VAL A 108 21.57 23.02 -13.11
CA VAL A 108 20.34 22.62 -12.42
C VAL A 108 20.52 21.21 -11.86
N ARG A 109 20.87 21.14 -10.57
CA ARG A 109 21.05 19.89 -9.82
C ARG A 109 19.84 19.57 -8.93
N ASP A 110 19.24 20.59 -8.32
CA ASP A 110 18.30 20.45 -7.21
C ASP A 110 16.84 20.60 -7.68
N PHE A 111 16.38 21.85 -7.69
CA PHE A 111 15.10 22.31 -8.16
C PHE A 111 15.34 23.37 -9.23
N GLY A 112 14.58 23.32 -10.32
CA GLY A 112 14.75 24.23 -11.44
C GLY A 112 13.69 24.00 -12.48
N TRP A 113 12.93 25.05 -12.76
CA TRP A 113 11.75 25.00 -13.62
C TRP A 113 11.91 26.02 -14.73
N SER A 114 11.61 25.62 -15.95
CA SER A 114 11.67 26.52 -17.11
C SER A 114 10.43 27.42 -17.18
N LEU A 115 9.30 26.98 -16.62
CA LEU A 115 8.07 27.76 -16.54
C LEU A 115 7.51 27.72 -15.12
N ASN A 116 7.23 28.90 -14.56
CA ASN A 116 6.56 29.04 -13.27
C ASN A 116 5.49 30.13 -13.37
N TYR A 117 4.24 29.73 -13.20
CA TYR A 117 3.10 30.62 -13.38
C TYR A 117 1.94 30.22 -12.47
N GLY A 118 1.02 31.13 -12.14
CA GLY A 118 -0.14 30.84 -11.29
C GLY A 118 -1.37 30.37 -12.07
N PHE A 119 -2.35 29.80 -11.37
CA PHE A 119 -3.68 29.60 -11.94
C PHE A 119 -4.50 30.86 -11.74
N ASN A 120 -4.85 31.53 -12.83
CA ASN A 120 -5.63 32.77 -12.77
C ASN A 120 -7.12 32.45 -12.85
N ASN A 121 -7.92 33.20 -12.11
CA ASN A 121 -9.37 33.09 -12.13
C ASN A 121 -9.99 34.31 -12.82
N PRO A 122 -10.56 34.17 -14.04
CA PRO A 122 -11.20 35.27 -14.76
C PRO A 122 -12.37 35.92 -14.01
N LYS A 123 -13.09 35.16 -13.16
CA LYS A 123 -14.20 35.68 -12.35
C LYS A 123 -13.73 36.49 -11.14
N GLU A 124 -12.47 36.35 -10.74
CA GLU A 124 -11.81 37.13 -9.68
C GLU A 124 -10.93 38.24 -10.27
N GLY A 125 -11.25 38.72 -11.48
CA GLY A 125 -10.49 39.77 -12.17
C GLY A 125 -9.07 39.33 -12.55
N GLY A 126 -8.87 38.04 -12.84
CA GLY A 126 -7.57 37.45 -13.18
C GLY A 126 -6.67 37.15 -11.98
N LYS A 127 -7.16 37.33 -10.74
CA LYS A 127 -6.40 37.01 -9.53
C LYS A 127 -6.25 35.49 -9.35
N PRO A 128 -5.19 35.01 -8.69
CA PRO A 128 -4.95 33.58 -8.47
C PRO A 128 -5.75 33.02 -7.28
N VAL A 129 -7.06 33.22 -7.30
CA VAL A 129 -7.99 32.81 -6.23
C VAL A 129 -8.89 31.68 -6.74
N CYS A 130 -8.76 30.50 -6.15
CA CYS A 130 -9.42 29.27 -6.59
C CYS A 130 -10.38 28.78 -5.51
N HIS A 131 -11.64 28.60 -5.87
CA HIS A 131 -12.69 28.19 -4.94
C HIS A 131 -13.05 26.72 -5.12
N ALA A 132 -13.39 26.06 -4.02
CA ALA A 132 -13.92 24.71 -4.09
C ALA A 132 -15.23 24.67 -4.88
N GLY A 133 -15.41 23.59 -5.66
CA GLY A 133 -16.62 23.37 -6.46
C GLY A 133 -16.73 24.21 -7.74
N THR A 134 -15.68 24.94 -8.14
CA THR A 134 -15.69 25.70 -9.40
C THR A 134 -14.56 25.29 -10.34
N ARG A 135 -14.72 25.59 -11.64
CA ARG A 135 -13.75 25.34 -12.72
C ARG A 135 -13.29 26.66 -13.33
N ASP A 136 -12.83 27.56 -12.45
CA ASP A 136 -12.52 28.95 -12.85
C ASP A 136 -11.02 29.26 -12.86
N CYS A 137 -10.23 28.55 -12.05
CA CYS A 137 -8.79 28.72 -12.01
C CYS A 137 -8.10 27.94 -13.12
N MET A 138 -7.44 28.65 -14.03
CA MET A 138 -6.79 28.02 -15.17
C MET A 138 -5.44 28.64 -15.54
N MET A 139 -4.66 27.89 -16.30
CA MET A 139 -3.57 28.40 -17.11
C MET A 139 -3.48 27.64 -18.43
N MET A 140 -2.68 28.14 -19.36
CA MET A 140 -2.42 27.50 -20.65
C MET A 140 -0.97 27.71 -21.07
N PHE A 141 -0.46 26.82 -21.92
CA PHE A 141 0.82 26.99 -22.62
C PHE A 141 0.77 26.29 -23.99
N GLU A 142 1.55 26.80 -24.95
CA GLU A 142 1.57 26.34 -26.36
C GLU A 142 2.95 25.88 -26.83
N SER A 143 3.93 25.89 -25.95
CA SER A 143 5.32 25.59 -26.28
C SER A 143 5.93 24.62 -25.26
N ASN A 144 6.88 23.83 -25.73
CA ASN A 144 7.74 22.99 -24.92
C ASN A 144 8.90 23.84 -24.37
N TRP A 145 8.84 24.13 -23.07
CA TRP A 145 9.83 24.98 -22.38
C TRP A 145 11.12 24.25 -21.99
N ARG A 146 11.28 22.99 -22.38
CA ARG A 146 12.56 22.28 -22.20
C ARG A 146 13.63 22.74 -23.18
N THR A 147 13.27 23.29 -24.33
CA THR A 147 14.23 23.71 -25.38
C THR A 147 14.47 25.22 -25.33
N SER A 148 15.65 25.69 -25.71
CA SER A 148 15.92 27.12 -25.90
C SER A 148 16.47 27.35 -27.32
N PRO A 149 15.74 28.04 -28.22
CA PRO A 149 14.39 28.60 -28.04
C PRO A 149 13.30 27.53 -27.81
N HIS A 150 12.17 27.92 -27.20
CA HIS A 150 11.05 27.00 -26.96
C HIS A 150 10.46 26.49 -28.28
N SER A 151 10.19 25.19 -28.36
CA SER A 151 9.63 24.53 -29.54
C SER A 151 8.12 24.35 -29.41
N PRO A 152 7.35 24.14 -30.49
CA PRO A 152 5.95 23.76 -30.39
C PRO A 152 5.76 22.41 -29.68
N LEU A 153 4.66 22.25 -28.94
CA LEU A 153 4.32 20.97 -28.30
C LEU A 153 4.04 19.88 -29.34
N LYS A 154 4.49 18.65 -29.05
CA LYS A 154 4.20 17.44 -29.84
C LYS A 154 3.83 16.25 -28.94
N VAL A 155 3.06 15.31 -29.50
CA VAL A 155 2.77 14.03 -28.83
C VAL A 155 4.09 13.36 -28.42
N GLY A 156 4.14 12.88 -27.17
CA GLY A 156 5.34 12.29 -26.57
C GLY A 156 6.24 13.27 -25.82
N ASP A 157 5.99 14.59 -25.90
CA ASP A 157 6.72 15.54 -25.05
C ASP A 157 6.44 15.27 -23.56
N LYS A 158 7.51 15.38 -22.76
CA LYS A 158 7.52 15.12 -21.31
C LYS A 158 7.36 16.43 -20.55
N ILE A 159 6.45 16.49 -19.59
CA ILE A 159 6.17 17.69 -18.80
C ILE A 159 6.08 17.30 -17.32
N GLU A 160 7.06 17.71 -16.52
CA GLU A 160 6.95 17.66 -15.06
C GLU A 160 5.94 18.70 -14.58
N LEU A 161 5.02 18.26 -13.73
CA LEU A 161 3.96 19.07 -13.14
C LEU A 161 4.21 19.15 -11.62
N ALA A 162 4.37 20.36 -11.08
CA ALA A 162 4.45 20.59 -9.64
C ALA A 162 3.58 21.81 -9.23
N PRO A 163 2.26 21.62 -9.04
CA PRO A 163 1.41 22.67 -8.51
C PRO A 163 1.73 22.95 -7.04
N ALA A 164 1.62 24.20 -6.62
CA ALA A 164 1.93 24.66 -5.26
C ALA A 164 0.74 25.47 -4.74
N PRO A 165 -0.11 24.86 -3.88
CA PRO A 165 -1.27 25.54 -3.35
C PRO A 165 -0.88 26.49 -2.22
N ARG A 166 -1.64 27.58 -2.09
CA ARG A 166 -1.58 28.48 -0.95
C ARG A 166 -2.98 28.70 -0.40
N LEU A 167 -3.22 28.40 0.87
CA LEU A 167 -4.54 28.49 1.49
C LEU A 167 -4.84 29.92 1.92
N LYS A 168 -6.09 30.38 1.71
CA LYS A 168 -6.53 31.75 2.05
C LYS A 168 -6.82 31.97 3.55
N SER A 169 -7.14 30.92 4.31
CA SER A 169 -7.50 31.05 5.74
C SER A 169 -7.07 29.87 6.63
N PRO A 170 -5.80 29.44 6.59
CA PRO A 170 -5.32 28.32 7.39
C PRO A 170 -5.21 28.66 8.88
N ALA A 171 -5.27 29.94 9.27
CA ALA A 171 -5.37 30.33 10.68
C ALA A 171 -6.63 29.77 11.38
N LEU A 172 -7.68 29.43 10.62
CA LEU A 172 -8.92 28.86 11.16
C LEU A 172 -8.77 27.38 11.53
N ASP A 173 -7.91 26.63 10.85
CA ASP A 173 -7.65 25.23 11.18
C ASP A 173 -6.32 25.03 11.92
N GLY A 174 -5.37 25.97 11.84
CA GLY A 174 -4.10 25.93 12.55
C GLY A 174 -2.93 25.34 11.75
N GLY A 175 -3.12 25.03 10.47
CA GLY A 175 -2.05 24.50 9.61
C GLY A 175 -1.25 25.59 8.88
N GLY A 176 -0.23 25.18 8.11
CA GLY A 176 0.54 26.07 7.25
C GLY A 176 -0.29 26.63 6.08
N GLU A 177 0.16 27.76 5.52
CA GLU A 177 -0.51 28.45 4.41
C GLU A 177 0.04 28.13 3.02
N ARG A 178 1.33 27.78 2.90
CA ARG A 178 2.01 27.56 1.62
C ARG A 178 2.54 26.14 1.58
N TYR A 179 2.29 25.46 0.48
CA TYR A 179 2.78 24.12 0.26
C TYR A 179 3.24 23.94 -1.17
N TYR A 180 4.06 22.91 -1.35
CA TYR A 180 4.33 22.32 -2.65
C TYR A 180 3.40 21.13 -2.85
N SER A 181 3.58 20.38 -3.92
CA SER A 181 2.96 19.07 -4.07
C SER A 181 3.90 18.12 -4.79
N PHE A 182 3.40 16.90 -5.05
CA PHE A 182 4.17 15.93 -5.79
C PHE A 182 4.53 16.42 -7.19
N GLU A 183 5.77 16.18 -7.58
CA GLU A 183 6.18 16.21 -8.97
C GLU A 183 5.62 14.97 -9.69
N GLN A 184 4.75 15.18 -10.67
CA GLN A 184 4.25 14.14 -11.55
C GLN A 184 4.72 14.36 -12.98
N LEU A 185 4.86 13.27 -13.75
CA LEU A 185 5.21 13.35 -15.16
C LEU A 185 3.97 13.19 -16.01
N TYR A 186 3.69 14.20 -16.84
CA TYR A 186 2.70 14.14 -17.90
C TYR A 186 3.38 13.94 -19.25
N VAL A 187 2.86 13.04 -20.07
CA VAL A 187 3.31 12.83 -21.45
C VAL A 187 2.20 13.26 -22.40
N VAL A 188 2.51 14.21 -23.28
CA VAL A 188 1.57 14.79 -24.25
C VAL A 188 0.94 13.68 -25.11
N GLY A 189 -0.38 13.64 -25.18
CA GLY A 189 -1.18 12.63 -25.87
C GLY A 189 -1.40 11.32 -25.09
N VAL A 190 -0.78 11.16 -23.92
CA VAL A 190 -0.81 9.94 -23.09
C VAL A 190 -1.45 10.19 -21.72
N GLY A 191 -1.06 11.24 -21.01
CA GLY A 191 -1.52 11.51 -19.64
C GLY A 191 -0.43 11.42 -18.58
N VAL A 192 -0.83 11.30 -17.32
CA VAL A 192 0.07 11.15 -16.17
C VAL A 192 0.63 9.73 -16.12
N VAL A 193 1.95 9.61 -15.93
CA VAL A 193 2.66 8.32 -15.87
C VAL A 193 3.64 8.25 -14.69
N PRO A 194 3.87 7.06 -14.10
CA PRO A 194 4.97 6.84 -13.17
C PRO A 194 6.32 7.04 -13.87
N TRP A 195 7.31 7.58 -13.16
CA TRP A 195 8.56 8.05 -13.76
C TRP A 195 9.81 7.76 -12.92
N TYR A 196 10.97 7.85 -13.57
CA TYR A 196 12.31 7.81 -12.98
C TYR A 196 13.24 8.81 -13.67
N GLY A 197 14.35 9.18 -13.04
CA GLY A 197 15.34 10.11 -13.55
C GLY A 197 16.45 9.41 -14.32
N ILE A 198 16.66 9.79 -15.59
CA ILE A 198 17.74 9.28 -16.45
C ILE A 198 18.93 10.25 -16.49
N ALA A 199 20.04 9.76 -17.04
CA ALA A 199 21.29 10.52 -17.13
C ALA A 199 21.15 11.70 -18.12
N PRO A 200 21.95 12.76 -17.96
CA PRO A 200 22.94 12.96 -16.88
C PRO A 200 22.39 13.62 -15.62
N ASN A 201 21.22 14.28 -15.67
CA ASN A 201 20.74 15.19 -14.63
C ASN A 201 19.38 14.79 -14.03
N LEU A 202 19.14 13.49 -13.87
CA LEU A 202 17.85 12.93 -13.44
C LEU A 202 16.68 13.44 -14.31
N ASP A 203 16.84 13.50 -15.63
CA ASP A 203 15.74 13.88 -16.53
C ASP A 203 14.57 12.90 -16.35
N SER A 204 13.35 13.39 -16.13
CA SER A 204 12.23 12.51 -15.88
C SER A 204 11.86 11.75 -17.15
N GLU A 205 11.77 10.43 -17.07
CA GLU A 205 11.37 9.50 -18.13
C GLU A 205 10.28 8.56 -17.59
N PRO A 206 9.27 8.18 -18.39
CA PRO A 206 8.32 7.16 -17.98
C PRO A 206 9.04 5.87 -17.55
N LEU A 207 8.57 5.28 -16.46
CA LEU A 207 9.08 3.99 -16.02
C LEU A 207 8.74 2.90 -17.05
N PRO A 208 9.66 1.95 -17.33
CA PRO A 208 9.35 0.84 -18.22
C PRO A 208 8.15 0.03 -17.72
N PRO A 209 7.26 -0.47 -18.61
CA PRO A 209 6.06 -1.21 -18.19
C PRO A 209 6.35 -2.41 -17.27
N ALA A 210 7.52 -3.05 -17.42
CA ALA A 210 7.94 -4.18 -16.59
C ALA A 210 8.17 -3.82 -15.12
N THR A 211 8.50 -2.56 -14.80
CA THR A 211 8.75 -2.11 -13.42
C THR A 211 7.49 -1.61 -12.72
N LEU A 212 6.35 -1.52 -13.42
CA LEU A 212 5.08 -1.06 -12.90
C LEU A 212 4.39 -2.18 -12.09
N LEU A 213 4.74 -2.30 -10.81
CA LEU A 213 4.17 -3.34 -9.92
C LEU A 213 2.67 -3.14 -9.70
N GLY A 214 2.20 -1.90 -9.62
CA GLY A 214 0.78 -1.54 -9.47
C GLY A 214 0.10 -1.10 -10.77
N GLY A 215 0.68 -1.34 -11.94
CA GLY A 215 0.19 -0.74 -13.19
C GLY A 215 0.29 0.79 -13.15
N ALA A 216 -0.74 1.50 -13.60
CA ALA A 216 -0.79 2.97 -13.57
C ALA A 216 -0.84 3.57 -12.15
N THR A 217 -1.21 2.76 -11.14
CA THR A 217 -1.19 3.19 -9.72
C THR A 217 0.21 3.21 -9.11
N THR A 218 1.22 2.70 -9.85
CA THR A 218 2.59 2.58 -9.36
C THR A 218 3.17 3.93 -8.97
N ILE A 219 3.72 4.04 -7.76
CA ILE A 219 4.43 5.22 -7.29
C ILE A 219 5.79 5.29 -8.00
N SER A 220 6.11 6.46 -8.55
CA SER A 220 7.41 6.78 -9.17
C SER A 220 8.59 6.47 -8.27
N TYR A 221 9.79 6.43 -8.85
CA TYR A 221 11.02 6.37 -8.07
C TYR A 221 11.13 7.58 -7.12
N ASN A 222 11.56 7.31 -5.88
CA ASN A 222 11.63 8.33 -4.83
C ASN A 222 12.96 9.09 -4.86
N TYR A 223 12.95 10.37 -5.20
CA TYR A 223 14.18 11.20 -5.22
C TYR A 223 14.35 12.10 -4.00
N SER A 224 13.48 11.98 -2.99
CA SER A 224 13.53 12.83 -1.81
C SER A 224 14.25 12.21 -0.62
N GLU A 225 14.78 10.99 -0.79
CA GLU A 225 15.44 10.20 0.25
C GLU A 225 14.59 9.86 1.48
N GLU A 226 13.27 9.78 1.27
CA GLU A 226 12.31 9.35 2.28
C GLU A 226 11.75 7.93 2.04
N PRO A 227 12.58 6.88 1.78
CA PRO A 227 12.07 5.54 1.44
C PRO A 227 11.19 4.94 2.54
N HIS A 228 11.35 5.40 3.77
CA HIS A 228 10.58 4.97 4.94
C HIS A 228 9.10 5.41 4.90
N ARG A 229 8.73 6.35 4.02
CA ARG A 229 7.33 6.80 3.84
C ARG A 229 6.65 6.25 2.58
N LEU A 230 7.36 5.46 1.79
CA LEU A 230 6.89 5.07 0.45
C LEU A 230 5.56 4.31 0.48
N PHE A 231 5.31 3.51 1.52
CA PHE A 231 4.07 2.74 1.67
C PHE A 231 2.85 3.58 2.05
N GLN A 232 3.03 4.86 2.35
CA GLN A 232 1.96 5.75 2.81
C GLN A 232 1.41 6.65 1.68
N GLN A 233 1.91 6.50 0.46
CA GLN A 233 1.60 7.42 -0.64
C GLN A 233 0.40 6.94 -1.46
N MET A 234 -0.28 7.90 -2.09
CA MET A 234 -1.43 7.67 -2.97
C MET A 234 -1.03 6.97 -4.26
N ALA A 235 -1.97 6.28 -4.89
CA ALA A 235 -1.83 5.83 -6.27
C ALA A 235 -1.41 6.98 -7.20
N ASN A 236 -0.49 6.74 -8.12
CA ASN A 236 0.05 7.78 -9.00
C ASN A 236 -1.03 8.40 -9.93
N ASN A 237 -1.98 7.59 -10.38
CA ASN A 237 -3.11 8.00 -11.21
C ASN A 237 -4.36 8.37 -10.40
N ILE A 238 -4.24 8.66 -9.11
CA ILE A 238 -5.40 9.01 -8.26
C ILE A 238 -6.15 10.20 -8.84
N GLY A 239 -7.48 10.14 -8.88
CA GLY A 239 -8.29 11.27 -9.34
C GLY A 239 -8.53 12.32 -8.25
N ILE A 240 -9.18 13.42 -8.65
CA ILE A 240 -9.27 14.65 -7.85
C ILE A 240 -10.09 14.43 -6.58
N GLY A 241 -11.28 13.86 -6.70
CA GLY A 241 -12.14 13.56 -5.55
C GLY A 241 -11.58 12.40 -4.72
N ASN A 242 -10.90 11.43 -5.35
CA ASN A 242 -10.31 10.31 -4.62
C ASN A 242 -9.09 10.70 -3.79
N ALA A 243 -8.35 11.76 -4.15
CA ALA A 243 -7.31 12.32 -3.27
C ALA A 243 -7.89 12.79 -1.93
N LYS A 244 -9.09 13.39 -1.93
CA LYS A 244 -9.82 13.72 -0.69
C LYS A 244 -10.21 12.48 0.09
N ARG A 245 -10.81 11.48 -0.58
CA ARG A 245 -11.22 10.22 0.06
C ARG A 245 -10.04 9.49 0.70
N PHE A 246 -8.90 9.48 0.03
CA PHE A 246 -7.65 8.96 0.57
C PHE A 246 -7.22 9.71 1.83
N GLY A 247 -7.20 11.05 1.78
CA GLY A 247 -6.83 11.87 2.93
C GLY A 247 -7.73 11.67 4.15
N GLU A 248 -9.05 11.61 3.95
CA GLU A 248 -10.02 11.35 5.02
C GLU A 248 -9.91 9.94 5.59
N GLY A 249 -9.70 8.94 4.74
CA GLY A 249 -9.47 7.57 5.16
C GLY A 249 -8.18 7.40 5.95
N ARG A 250 -7.10 8.02 5.47
CA ARG A 250 -5.81 8.05 6.16
C ARG A 250 -5.94 8.71 7.53
N ARG A 251 -6.68 9.81 7.64
CA ARG A 251 -6.97 10.47 8.93
C ARG A 251 -7.54 9.49 9.93
N LEU A 252 -8.52 8.68 9.52
CA LEU A 252 -9.16 7.70 10.38
C LEU A 252 -8.23 6.52 10.71
N PHE A 253 -7.46 6.02 9.74
CA PHE A 253 -6.48 4.94 9.94
C PHE A 253 -5.41 5.27 11.00
N HIS A 254 -5.07 6.55 11.11
CA HIS A 254 -4.13 7.10 12.09
C HIS A 254 -4.81 7.63 13.38
N THR A 255 -6.13 7.56 13.48
CA THR A 255 -6.88 8.04 14.65
C THR A 255 -6.99 6.94 15.71
N SER A 256 -6.69 7.29 16.95
CA SER A 256 -6.94 6.47 18.13
C SER A 256 -8.43 6.41 18.46
N PHE A 257 -9.00 5.21 18.54
CA PHE A 257 -10.39 5.00 18.98
C PHE A 257 -10.56 5.09 20.50
N ALA A 258 -9.47 5.26 21.25
CA ALA A 258 -9.54 5.54 22.69
C ALA A 258 -9.91 7.00 22.93
N ASP A 259 -9.20 7.94 22.30
CA ASP A 259 -9.23 9.36 22.63
C ASP A 259 -9.35 10.30 21.41
N GLY A 260 -9.43 9.76 20.19
CA GLY A 260 -9.57 10.54 18.96
C GLY A 260 -8.27 11.21 18.48
N ARG A 261 -7.14 11.04 19.18
CA ARG A 261 -5.86 11.67 18.80
C ARG A 261 -5.31 11.04 17.53
N HIS A 262 -4.67 11.86 16.69
CA HIS A 262 -4.00 11.40 15.48
C HIS A 262 -2.55 11.00 15.79
N SER A 263 -2.04 9.92 15.21
CA SER A 263 -0.69 9.43 15.50
C SER A 263 0.43 10.37 15.02
N GLU A 264 0.16 11.21 14.02
CA GLU A 264 1.10 12.18 13.48
C GLU A 264 0.72 13.58 13.90
N HIS A 265 1.73 14.39 14.25
CA HIS A 265 1.57 15.72 14.83
C HIS A 265 0.47 15.78 15.92
N PRO A 266 0.50 14.91 16.94
CA PRO A 266 -0.61 14.74 17.89
C PRO A 266 -0.93 15.98 18.74
N GLN A 267 -0.01 16.94 18.84
CA GLN A 267 -0.23 18.22 19.52
C GLN A 267 -0.84 19.29 18.61
N VAL A 268 -0.80 19.08 17.29
CA VAL A 268 -1.20 20.06 16.28
C VAL A 268 -2.47 19.61 15.57
N ASN A 269 -2.52 18.35 15.11
CA ASN A 269 -3.70 17.80 14.47
C ASN A 269 -4.87 17.72 15.45
N PRO A 270 -6.10 18.11 15.03
CA PRO A 270 -7.27 18.17 15.88
C PRO A 270 -7.65 16.77 16.35
N VAL A 271 -8.22 16.68 17.54
CA VAL A 271 -8.81 15.44 18.06
C VAL A 271 -10.08 15.13 17.26
N PHE A 272 -10.18 13.92 16.72
CA PHE A 272 -11.38 13.46 16.04
C PHE A 272 -12.35 12.89 17.09
N THR A 273 -13.00 13.79 17.83
CA THR A 273 -13.84 13.48 19.00
C THR A 273 -14.93 12.44 18.70
N ALA A 274 -15.48 12.45 17.48
CA ALA A 274 -16.45 11.47 17.03
C ALA A 274 -15.96 10.02 17.02
N GLN A 275 -14.65 9.77 17.14
CA GLN A 275 -14.05 8.43 17.19
C GLN A 275 -13.55 8.05 18.60
N ALA A 276 -13.53 8.99 19.55
CA ALA A 276 -13.11 8.72 20.92
C ALA A 276 -14.10 7.78 21.65
N GLY A 277 -13.60 6.96 22.57
CA GLY A 277 -14.41 6.06 23.39
C GLY A 277 -15.04 4.87 22.65
N LYS A 278 -14.62 4.55 21.42
CA LYS A 278 -15.15 3.42 20.64
C LYS A 278 -14.43 2.10 20.86
N LEU A 279 -13.23 2.16 21.43
CA LEU A 279 -12.40 0.99 21.69
C LEU A 279 -13.12 -0.03 22.58
N GLY A 280 -12.90 -1.31 22.32
CA GLY A 280 -13.43 -2.39 23.16
C GLY A 280 -12.84 -2.38 24.57
N PRO A 281 -13.48 -3.07 25.54
CA PRO A 281 -12.95 -3.24 26.89
C PRO A 281 -11.60 -3.98 26.91
N ARG A 282 -11.36 -4.82 25.89
CA ARG A 282 -10.07 -5.39 25.52
C ARG A 282 -9.76 -5.09 24.06
N PHE A 283 -8.48 -4.96 23.75
CA PHE A 283 -7.96 -4.63 22.42
C PHE A 283 -6.47 -5.00 22.31
N ASN A 284 -5.93 -5.01 21.11
CA ASN A 284 -4.50 -5.17 20.82
C ASN A 284 -3.83 -3.81 20.63
N ALA A 285 -4.44 -2.93 19.84
CA ALA A 285 -4.00 -1.54 19.65
C ALA A 285 -5.18 -0.57 19.55
N ALA A 286 -4.92 0.72 19.78
CA ALA A 286 -5.95 1.77 19.74
C ALA A 286 -6.15 2.38 18.35
N GLN A 287 -5.28 2.11 17.37
CA GLN A 287 -5.30 2.67 16.02
C GLN A 287 -4.69 1.69 15.02
N CYS A 288 -5.14 1.69 13.77
CA CYS A 288 -4.74 0.71 12.75
C CYS A 288 -3.23 0.75 12.46
N ILE A 289 -2.65 1.95 12.36
CA ILE A 289 -1.23 2.17 12.06
C ILE A 289 -0.28 1.59 13.12
N ALA A 290 -0.76 1.30 14.34
CA ALA A 290 0.09 0.72 15.39
C ALA A 290 0.50 -0.72 15.07
N CYS A 291 -0.41 -1.53 14.53
CA CYS A 291 -0.10 -2.88 14.06
C CYS A 291 0.52 -2.84 12.65
N HIS A 292 0.04 -1.92 11.79
CA HIS A 292 0.56 -1.72 10.43
C HIS A 292 1.57 -0.58 10.38
N THR A 293 2.71 -0.72 11.09
CA THR A 293 3.69 0.37 11.27
C THR A 293 4.11 0.98 9.93
N ALA A 294 3.80 2.28 9.73
CA ALA A 294 4.04 3.00 8.47
C ALA A 294 3.47 2.29 7.22
N ASN A 295 2.29 1.67 7.36
CA ASN A 295 1.65 0.77 6.38
C ASN A 295 2.44 -0.51 6.07
N GLY A 296 3.55 -0.75 6.77
CA GLY A 296 4.35 -1.97 6.73
C GLY A 296 3.78 -3.07 7.63
N ARG A 297 4.64 -4.03 7.97
CA ARG A 297 4.26 -5.15 8.82
C ARG A 297 4.38 -4.81 10.30
N SER A 298 3.80 -5.64 11.16
CA SER A 298 4.00 -5.47 12.59
C SER A 298 5.47 -5.64 13.00
N PRO A 299 5.92 -4.93 14.05
CA PRO A 299 7.30 -4.98 14.51
C PRO A 299 7.76 -6.39 14.89
N ALA A 300 9.06 -6.64 14.76
CA ALA A 300 9.68 -7.85 15.28
C ALA A 300 9.53 -7.94 16.81
N VAL A 301 9.18 -9.13 17.31
CA VAL A 301 9.08 -9.41 18.74
C VAL A 301 10.28 -10.25 19.17
N ALA A 302 10.97 -9.85 20.23
CA ALA A 302 12.06 -10.62 20.82
C ALA A 302 11.52 -11.64 21.85
N ALA A 303 12.36 -12.59 22.27
CA ALA A 303 12.01 -13.47 23.39
C ALA A 303 11.69 -12.63 24.66
N GLY A 304 10.65 -13.02 25.40
CA GLY A 304 10.03 -12.29 26.49
C GLY A 304 9.00 -11.23 26.07
N GLY A 305 9.02 -10.78 24.81
CA GLY A 305 8.15 -9.72 24.29
C GLY A 305 6.70 -10.16 24.12
N VAL A 306 5.77 -9.21 24.30
CA VAL A 306 4.33 -9.40 24.06
C VAL A 306 4.00 -9.32 22.56
N LEU A 307 2.92 -9.99 22.15
CA LEU A 307 2.48 -10.07 20.76
C LEU A 307 1.37 -9.06 20.42
N GLU A 308 1.25 -7.93 21.11
CA GLU A 308 0.11 -6.99 20.91
C GLU A 308 0.04 -6.34 19.51
N GLY A 309 1.13 -6.40 18.73
CA GLY A 309 1.13 -6.00 17.31
C GLY A 309 0.76 -7.12 16.34
N LEU A 310 0.54 -8.34 16.82
CA LEU A 310 0.16 -9.53 16.04
C LEU A 310 -1.23 -10.00 16.48
N SER A 311 -2.00 -10.56 15.56
CA SER A 311 -3.25 -11.23 15.91
C SER A 311 -2.93 -12.63 16.42
N VAL A 312 -3.45 -12.99 17.60
CA VAL A 312 -3.34 -14.35 18.15
C VAL A 312 -4.73 -14.95 18.09
N LEU A 313 -5.05 -15.55 16.95
CA LEU A 313 -6.36 -16.15 16.73
C LEU A 313 -6.48 -17.44 17.54
N THR A 314 -7.66 -17.67 18.09
CA THR A 314 -7.94 -18.79 18.98
C THR A 314 -9.28 -19.42 18.67
N GLY A 315 -9.41 -20.70 18.96
CA GLY A 315 -10.67 -21.39 18.82
C GLY A 315 -10.57 -22.87 19.11
N VAL A 316 -11.68 -23.55 18.87
CA VAL A 316 -11.80 -24.99 18.94
C VAL A 316 -12.41 -25.45 17.63
N ALA A 317 -11.74 -26.36 16.93
CA ALA A 317 -12.31 -26.98 15.75
C ALA A 317 -13.56 -27.78 16.14
N GLY A 318 -14.72 -27.37 15.66
CA GLY A 318 -15.97 -28.12 15.77
C GLY A 318 -15.98 -29.31 14.82
N ALA A 319 -16.77 -30.33 15.15
CA ALA A 319 -16.91 -31.55 14.34
C ALA A 319 -17.47 -31.28 12.92
N ASP A 320 -18.13 -30.13 12.69
CA ASP A 320 -18.66 -29.68 11.40
C ASP A 320 -17.66 -28.85 10.57
N GLY A 321 -16.41 -28.70 11.05
CA GLY A 321 -15.37 -27.88 10.41
C GLY A 321 -15.52 -26.38 10.67
N ARG A 322 -16.51 -25.94 11.46
CA ARG A 322 -16.56 -24.56 11.96
C ARG A 322 -15.66 -24.41 13.17
N VAL A 323 -15.04 -23.24 13.29
CA VAL A 323 -14.29 -22.88 14.49
C VAL A 323 -15.25 -22.28 15.50
N ALA A 324 -15.38 -22.92 16.67
CA ALA A 324 -15.98 -22.30 17.83
C ALA A 324 -14.96 -21.37 18.51
N PRO A 325 -15.38 -20.23 19.08
CA PRO A 325 -14.49 -19.33 19.78
C PRO A 325 -13.90 -20.00 21.04
N ASP A 326 -12.69 -19.61 21.42
CA ASP A 326 -12.13 -20.04 22.70
C ASP A 326 -12.98 -19.48 23.86
N PRO A 327 -13.35 -20.28 24.88
CA PRO A 327 -14.21 -19.81 25.97
C PRO A 327 -13.64 -18.61 26.73
N ARG A 328 -12.31 -18.53 26.88
CA ARG A 328 -11.64 -17.43 27.59
C ARG A 328 -11.37 -16.27 26.64
N TYR A 329 -10.77 -16.55 25.49
CA TYR A 329 -10.20 -15.52 24.61
C TYR A 329 -11.11 -15.07 23.48
N GLY A 330 -12.10 -15.87 23.07
CA GLY A 330 -12.89 -15.61 21.86
C GLY A 330 -12.16 -16.09 20.60
N PHE A 331 -12.40 -15.42 19.47
CA PHE A 331 -11.71 -15.71 18.20
C PHE A 331 -10.31 -15.10 18.10
N ASN A 332 -9.96 -14.13 18.94
CA ASN A 332 -8.66 -13.47 18.97
C ASN A 332 -8.33 -13.02 20.38
N VAL A 333 -7.09 -13.29 20.85
CA VAL A 333 -6.62 -12.80 22.14
C VAL A 333 -6.39 -11.30 22.04
N GLN A 334 -7.32 -10.53 22.60
CA GLN A 334 -7.19 -9.08 22.75
C GLN A 334 -6.38 -8.78 24.01
N GLN A 335 -5.07 -8.54 23.88
CA GLN A 335 -4.10 -8.67 24.97
C GLN A 335 -4.16 -7.53 25.99
N ARG A 336 -4.51 -6.31 25.60
CA ARG A 336 -4.62 -5.14 26.49
C ARG A 336 -6.05 -5.00 27.03
N SER A 337 -6.19 -4.27 28.14
CA SER A 337 -7.49 -3.89 28.68
C SER A 337 -7.56 -2.40 28.98
N GLY A 338 -8.76 -1.82 28.82
CA GLY A 338 -9.08 -0.47 29.27
C GLY A 338 -9.30 -0.34 30.78
N ALA A 339 -9.40 -1.46 31.52
CA ALA A 339 -9.64 -1.46 32.96
C ALA A 339 -8.46 -2.07 33.73
N ALA A 340 -8.02 -1.37 34.78
CA ALA A 340 -6.82 -1.73 35.56
C ALA A 340 -6.93 -3.06 36.32
N ALA A 341 -8.14 -3.50 36.67
CA ALA A 341 -8.39 -4.72 37.46
C ALA A 341 -8.87 -5.91 36.62
N THR A 342 -8.31 -6.11 35.42
CA THR A 342 -8.67 -7.24 34.55
C THR A 342 -7.57 -8.32 34.53
N PRO A 343 -7.93 -9.62 34.44
CA PRO A 343 -6.94 -10.69 34.35
C PRO A 343 -6.04 -10.50 33.14
N ASP A 344 -4.73 -10.74 33.30
CA ASP A 344 -3.78 -10.69 32.19
C ASP A 344 -4.14 -11.73 31.11
N GLN A 345 -4.06 -11.30 29.85
CA GLN A 345 -4.25 -12.14 28.66
C GLN A 345 -3.09 -11.98 27.67
N ALA A 346 -1.97 -11.41 28.09
CA ALA A 346 -0.79 -11.27 27.25
C ALA A 346 -0.35 -12.63 26.70
N VAL A 347 0.07 -12.62 25.44
CA VAL A 347 0.75 -13.73 24.80
C VAL A 347 2.15 -13.28 24.49
N ARG A 348 3.14 -14.08 24.86
CA ARG A 348 4.56 -13.75 24.73
C ARG A 348 5.27 -14.75 23.84
N VAL A 349 6.30 -14.27 23.16
CA VAL A 349 7.34 -15.19 22.65
C VAL A 349 8.17 -15.63 23.85
N LEU A 350 7.99 -16.86 24.33
CA LEU A 350 8.78 -17.40 25.44
C LEU A 350 10.26 -17.53 25.03
N ARG A 351 10.49 -18.11 23.86
CA ARG A 351 11.81 -18.30 23.26
C ARG A 351 11.67 -18.58 21.76
N TYR A 352 12.81 -18.70 21.08
CA TYR A 352 12.90 -19.26 19.74
C TYR A 352 13.63 -20.59 19.80
N ASP A 353 12.99 -21.66 19.33
CA ASP A 353 13.70 -22.91 19.04
C ASP A 353 14.43 -22.72 17.70
N THR A 354 15.69 -23.17 17.62
CA THR A 354 16.51 -23.04 16.41
C THR A 354 16.88 -24.39 15.81
N GLU A 355 17.04 -24.43 14.49
CA GLU A 355 17.54 -25.56 13.72
C GLU A 355 18.54 -25.04 12.69
N VAL A 356 19.63 -25.76 12.45
CA VAL A 356 20.60 -25.39 11.41
C VAL A 356 20.42 -26.29 10.20
N ARG A 357 20.11 -25.69 9.05
CA ARG A 357 20.15 -26.36 7.76
C ARG A 357 21.48 -26.10 7.08
N THR A 358 22.13 -27.18 6.62
CA THR A 358 23.36 -27.10 5.82
C THR A 358 23.00 -27.27 4.36
N LEU A 359 23.34 -26.28 3.53
CA LEU A 359 23.11 -26.28 2.09
C LEU A 359 24.15 -27.16 1.38
N PRO A 360 23.90 -27.61 0.14
CA PRO A 360 24.83 -28.44 -0.63
C PRO A 360 26.24 -27.86 -0.81
N ASP A 361 26.40 -26.54 -0.79
CA ASP A 361 27.70 -25.86 -0.86
C ASP A 361 28.37 -25.66 0.51
N GLY A 362 27.79 -26.21 1.57
CA GLY A 362 28.29 -26.14 2.93
C GLY A 362 27.86 -24.92 3.72
N GLU A 363 27.13 -23.96 3.12
CA GLU A 363 26.58 -22.82 3.86
C GLU A 363 25.59 -23.29 4.93
N ARG A 364 25.70 -22.74 6.14
CA ARG A 364 24.86 -23.10 7.29
C ARG A 364 23.89 -21.96 7.57
N VAL A 365 22.61 -22.22 7.41
CA VAL A 365 21.54 -21.25 7.68
C VAL A 365 20.77 -21.69 8.92
N GLU A 366 20.70 -20.80 9.92
CA GLU A 366 19.90 -21.02 11.13
C GLU A 366 18.45 -20.60 10.89
N LEU A 367 17.54 -21.56 11.00
CA LEU A 367 16.10 -21.35 11.02
C LEU A 367 15.64 -21.25 12.47
N ARG A 368 14.62 -20.45 12.73
CA ARG A 368 13.98 -20.41 14.05
C ARG A 368 12.46 -20.47 13.97
N ARG A 369 11.85 -21.00 15.03
CA ARG A 369 10.40 -20.97 15.25
C ARG A 369 10.09 -20.43 16.65
N PRO A 370 9.08 -19.56 16.79
CA PRO A 370 8.69 -19.03 18.09
C PRO A 370 8.00 -20.11 18.93
N VAL A 371 8.24 -20.08 20.24
CA VAL A 371 7.46 -20.82 21.24
C VAL A 371 6.70 -19.79 22.07
N TYR A 372 5.39 -19.96 22.16
CA TYR A 372 4.52 -18.98 22.80
C TYR A 372 4.18 -19.36 24.24
N ALA A 373 4.01 -18.35 25.09
CA ALA A 373 3.46 -18.49 26.44
C ALA A 373 2.23 -17.60 26.59
N PHE A 374 1.15 -18.17 27.10
CA PHE A 374 -0.09 -17.46 27.42
C PHE A 374 -0.09 -17.14 28.92
N ALA A 375 -0.49 -15.92 29.29
CA ALA A 375 -0.67 -15.55 30.70
C ALA A 375 -1.81 -16.33 31.37
N GLY A 376 -2.75 -16.83 30.57
CA GLY A 376 -3.80 -17.75 31.00
C GLY A 376 -3.61 -19.17 30.43
N PRO A 377 -4.66 -20.01 30.47
CA PRO A 377 -4.65 -21.33 29.85
C PRO A 377 -4.26 -21.25 28.37
N VAL A 378 -3.49 -22.23 27.89
CA VAL A 378 -3.19 -22.35 26.46
C VAL A 378 -4.47 -22.79 25.73
N PRO A 379 -4.92 -22.09 24.68
CA PRO A 379 -6.08 -22.48 23.88
C PRO A 379 -5.90 -23.87 23.25
N ALA A 380 -7.00 -24.58 23.00
CA ALA A 380 -6.96 -25.87 22.31
C ALA A 380 -6.37 -25.75 20.89
N SER A 381 -6.66 -24.64 20.20
CA SER A 381 -6.10 -24.32 18.90
C SER A 381 -5.83 -22.82 18.78
N TYR A 382 -4.72 -22.45 18.15
CA TYR A 382 -4.35 -21.06 17.94
C TYR A 382 -3.51 -20.85 16.68
N SER A 383 -3.47 -19.60 16.22
CA SER A 383 -2.65 -19.14 15.10
C SER A 383 -2.12 -17.75 15.40
N VAL A 384 -0.80 -17.57 15.34
CA VAL A 384 -0.16 -16.25 15.51
C VAL A 384 0.12 -15.66 14.15
N ARG A 385 -0.36 -14.44 13.92
CA ARG A 385 -0.37 -13.79 12.61
C ARG A 385 0.17 -12.38 12.66
N GLN A 386 1.24 -12.15 11.92
CA GLN A 386 1.83 -10.86 11.65
C GLN A 386 0.83 -9.98 10.92
N ALA A 387 0.72 -8.71 11.30
CA ALA A 387 0.01 -7.74 10.49
C ALA A 387 0.77 -7.59 9.15
N PRO A 388 0.14 -7.85 7.98
CA PRO A 388 0.81 -7.67 6.70
C PRO A 388 0.95 -6.18 6.37
N GLN A 389 1.83 -5.86 5.42
CA GLN A 389 1.82 -4.53 4.79
C GLN A 389 0.50 -4.33 4.02
N VAL A 390 0.03 -3.08 3.92
CA VAL A 390 -1.32 -2.77 3.41
C VAL A 390 -1.34 -2.12 2.01
N LEU A 391 -0.19 -2.03 1.36
CA LEU A 391 -0.10 -1.46 0.00
C LEU A 391 -0.71 -2.38 -1.07
N GLY A 392 -1.34 -1.75 -2.08
CA GLY A 392 -1.89 -2.43 -3.25
C GLY A 392 -3.11 -3.31 -2.98
N MET A 393 -3.72 -3.26 -1.79
CA MET A 393 -4.86 -4.12 -1.46
C MET A 393 -6.08 -3.87 -2.36
N GLY A 394 -6.32 -2.61 -2.80
CA GLY A 394 -7.39 -2.31 -3.77
C GLY A 394 -7.19 -2.98 -5.12
N LEU A 395 -5.95 -3.06 -5.60
CA LEU A 395 -5.65 -3.78 -6.84
C LEU A 395 -5.94 -5.28 -6.71
N LEU A 396 -5.63 -5.88 -5.55
CA LEU A 396 -5.95 -7.28 -5.26
C LEU A 396 -7.46 -7.52 -5.16
N GLU A 397 -8.21 -6.58 -4.58
CA GLU A 397 -9.69 -6.62 -4.58
C GLU A 397 -10.25 -6.57 -6.00
N ALA A 398 -9.61 -5.77 -6.86
CA ALA A 398 -10.02 -5.55 -8.24
C ALA A 398 -9.64 -6.69 -9.20
N VAL A 399 -8.83 -7.68 -8.80
CA VAL A 399 -8.54 -8.86 -9.63
C VAL A 399 -9.84 -9.62 -9.93
N ALA A 400 -10.07 -9.90 -11.22
CA ALA A 400 -11.26 -10.65 -11.63
C ALA A 400 -11.26 -12.05 -11.00
N GLU A 401 -12.38 -12.48 -10.42
CA GLU A 401 -12.44 -13.79 -9.75
C GLU A 401 -12.12 -14.94 -10.73
N ALA A 402 -12.56 -14.80 -11.99
CA ALA A 402 -12.28 -15.78 -13.03
C ALA A 402 -10.77 -15.96 -13.28
N ASP A 403 -9.97 -14.88 -13.19
CA ASP A 403 -8.53 -14.94 -13.39
C ASP A 403 -7.85 -15.69 -12.23
N ILE A 404 -8.30 -15.49 -10.98
CA ILE A 404 -7.81 -16.25 -9.82
C ILE A 404 -8.22 -17.73 -9.94
N LEU A 405 -9.46 -18.00 -10.31
CA LEU A 405 -9.97 -19.37 -10.46
C LEU A 405 -9.31 -20.13 -11.61
N ALA A 406 -8.86 -19.44 -12.66
CA ALA A 406 -8.12 -20.04 -13.76
C ALA A 406 -6.71 -20.52 -13.34
N LEU A 407 -6.15 -19.94 -12.28
CA LEU A 407 -4.87 -20.37 -11.70
C LEU A 407 -5.04 -21.56 -10.74
N ALA A 408 -6.27 -21.90 -10.34
CA ALA A 408 -6.51 -22.99 -9.41
C ALA A 408 -6.22 -24.36 -10.05
N ASP A 409 -5.52 -25.21 -9.32
CA ASP A 409 -5.24 -26.57 -9.75
C ASP A 409 -5.39 -27.61 -8.63
N PRO A 410 -6.59 -27.74 -8.01
CA PRO A 410 -6.82 -28.66 -6.90
C PRO A 410 -6.49 -30.12 -7.21
N GLY A 411 -6.44 -30.48 -8.50
CA GLY A 411 -6.17 -31.83 -8.98
C GLY A 411 -4.72 -32.09 -9.40
N ASP A 412 -3.81 -31.11 -9.30
CA ASP A 412 -2.41 -31.25 -9.77
C ASP A 412 -2.36 -31.75 -11.22
N ARG A 413 -3.11 -31.09 -12.11
CA ARG A 413 -3.37 -31.56 -13.48
C ARG A 413 -2.12 -31.56 -14.34
N ASP A 414 -1.15 -30.72 -14.03
CA ASP A 414 0.15 -30.68 -14.70
C ASP A 414 1.23 -31.55 -14.03
N ALA A 415 0.86 -32.23 -12.93
CA ALA A 415 1.71 -33.13 -12.15
C ALA A 415 3.00 -32.47 -11.64
N ASP A 416 2.94 -31.17 -11.32
CA ASP A 416 4.07 -30.45 -10.77
C ASP A 416 4.17 -30.45 -9.24
N GLY A 417 3.14 -30.98 -8.58
CA GLY A 417 3.04 -31.09 -7.12
C GLY A 417 2.44 -29.86 -6.43
N VAL A 418 2.00 -28.85 -7.18
CA VAL A 418 1.36 -27.62 -6.68
C VAL A 418 -0.12 -27.65 -6.98
N ARG A 419 -0.97 -27.41 -5.96
CA ARG A 419 -2.41 -27.69 -6.02
C ARG A 419 -3.32 -26.49 -5.84
N GLY A 420 -2.78 -25.27 -5.86
CA GLY A 420 -3.44 -24.02 -5.47
C GLY A 420 -4.97 -24.06 -5.41
N VAL A 421 -5.54 -23.96 -4.21
CA VAL A 421 -6.99 -24.11 -3.99
C VAL A 421 -7.65 -22.78 -3.62
N PRO A 422 -8.83 -22.45 -4.19
CA PRO A 422 -9.56 -21.26 -3.80
C PRO A 422 -10.19 -21.44 -2.41
N HIS A 423 -10.17 -20.38 -1.60
CA HIS A 423 -10.93 -20.35 -0.35
C HIS A 423 -12.29 -19.70 -0.58
N TRP A 424 -13.37 -20.41 -0.25
CA TRP A 424 -14.74 -19.89 -0.31
C TRP A 424 -15.19 -19.45 1.08
N VAL A 425 -15.64 -18.20 1.20
CA VAL A 425 -15.98 -17.57 2.48
C VAL A 425 -17.38 -16.95 2.42
N THR A 426 -18.06 -16.88 3.56
CA THR A 426 -19.35 -16.19 3.64
C THR A 426 -19.11 -14.69 3.78
N ASP A 427 -19.71 -13.90 2.89
CA ASP A 427 -19.76 -12.45 3.04
C ASP A 427 -20.74 -12.08 4.17
N PRO A 428 -20.28 -11.40 5.23
CA PRO A 428 -21.13 -11.06 6.37
C PRO A 428 -22.30 -10.14 5.99
N GLU A 429 -22.13 -9.27 4.99
CA GLU A 429 -23.17 -8.30 4.60
C GLU A 429 -24.26 -8.97 3.76
N SER A 430 -23.89 -9.70 2.71
CA SER A 430 -24.87 -10.32 1.79
C SER A 430 -25.29 -11.74 2.17
N GLY A 431 -24.54 -12.42 3.04
CA GLY A 431 -24.71 -13.85 3.34
C GLY A 431 -24.27 -14.78 2.20
N GLN A 432 -23.80 -14.25 1.07
CA GLN A 432 -23.41 -15.04 -0.09
C GLN A 432 -22.04 -15.68 0.10
N THR A 433 -21.84 -16.85 -0.51
CA THR A 433 -20.50 -17.44 -0.64
C THR A 433 -19.71 -16.70 -1.71
N ARG A 434 -18.51 -16.22 -1.35
CA ARG A 434 -17.61 -15.41 -2.17
C ARG A 434 -16.21 -16.01 -2.17
N LEU A 435 -15.42 -15.71 -3.19
CA LEU A 435 -13.99 -16.03 -3.20
C LEU A 435 -13.26 -15.17 -2.15
N GLY A 436 -12.46 -15.82 -1.32
CA GLY A 436 -11.61 -15.22 -0.32
C GLY A 436 -10.33 -14.63 -0.93
N ARG A 437 -9.86 -13.49 -0.39
CA ARG A 437 -8.71 -12.73 -0.92
C ARG A 437 -7.77 -12.22 0.16
N PHE A 438 -8.32 -11.78 1.29
CA PHE A 438 -7.57 -11.10 2.34
C PHE A 438 -7.36 -11.95 3.59
N GLY A 439 -6.34 -11.57 4.37
CA GLY A 439 -5.81 -12.37 5.47
C GLY A 439 -4.82 -13.45 5.01
N TRP A 440 -4.21 -14.13 5.98
CA TRP A 440 -3.19 -15.17 5.74
C TRP A 440 -3.76 -16.47 5.17
N LYS A 441 -5.04 -16.76 5.44
CA LYS A 441 -5.76 -17.91 4.89
C LYS A 441 -6.88 -17.48 3.92
N ALA A 442 -6.79 -16.29 3.32
CA ALA A 442 -7.81 -15.78 2.39
C ALA A 442 -9.25 -15.72 3.00
N GLY A 443 -9.38 -15.56 4.33
CA GLY A 443 -10.68 -15.66 5.03
C GLY A 443 -11.68 -14.52 4.74
N LYS A 444 -11.29 -13.48 3.99
CA LYS A 444 -12.12 -12.28 3.75
C LYS A 444 -12.24 -11.98 2.27
N ALA A 445 -13.46 -11.69 1.82
CA ALA A 445 -13.79 -11.50 0.40
C ALA A 445 -13.50 -10.08 -0.13
N SER A 446 -13.61 -9.06 0.72
CA SER A 446 -13.50 -7.63 0.36
C SER A 446 -12.65 -6.87 1.37
N LEU A 447 -12.17 -5.69 0.98
CA LEU A 447 -11.53 -4.71 1.86
C LEU A 447 -12.46 -4.33 3.00
N ARG A 448 -13.73 -4.08 2.70
CA ARG A 448 -14.74 -3.72 3.70
C ARG A 448 -14.93 -4.81 4.75
N HIS A 449 -14.97 -6.08 4.33
CA HIS A 449 -14.98 -7.24 5.23
C HIS A 449 -13.68 -7.30 6.06
N GLN A 450 -12.52 -7.14 5.43
CA GLN A 450 -11.22 -7.16 6.11
C GLN A 450 -11.09 -6.06 7.18
N VAL A 451 -11.52 -4.84 6.89
CA VAL A 451 -11.48 -3.72 7.84
C VAL A 451 -12.46 -3.94 8.99
N ALA A 452 -13.69 -4.35 8.69
CA ALA A 452 -14.70 -4.59 9.72
C ALA A 452 -14.29 -5.72 10.68
N ASP A 453 -13.72 -6.81 10.16
CA ASP A 453 -13.21 -7.91 10.99
C ASP A 453 -12.05 -7.45 11.88
N ALA A 454 -11.08 -6.70 11.34
CA ALA A 454 -9.95 -6.19 12.13
C ALA A 454 -10.40 -5.21 13.23
N LEU A 455 -11.33 -4.29 12.91
CA LEU A 455 -11.91 -3.38 13.90
C LEU A 455 -12.51 -4.14 15.08
N LEU A 456 -13.27 -5.21 14.80
CA LEU A 456 -13.88 -6.01 15.85
C LEU A 456 -12.86 -6.89 16.57
N GLN A 457 -12.13 -7.75 15.85
CA GLN A 457 -11.30 -8.80 16.44
C GLN A 457 -10.05 -8.24 17.10
N ASP A 458 -9.41 -7.23 16.51
CA ASP A 458 -8.17 -6.67 17.07
C ASP A 458 -8.45 -5.52 18.05
N MET A 459 -9.52 -4.73 17.84
CA MET A 459 -9.72 -3.47 18.58
C MET A 459 -11.02 -3.41 19.39
N GLY A 460 -11.95 -4.35 19.17
CA GLY A 460 -13.27 -4.35 19.81
C GLY A 460 -14.14 -3.15 19.41
N VAL A 461 -13.84 -2.52 18.26
CA VAL A 461 -14.62 -1.43 17.67
C VAL A 461 -15.69 -2.05 16.76
N THR A 462 -16.97 -1.76 17.01
CA THR A 462 -18.07 -2.26 16.18
C THR A 462 -18.22 -1.46 14.88
N SER A 463 -18.89 -2.03 13.90
CA SER A 463 -19.18 -1.40 12.61
C SER A 463 -20.55 -1.87 12.09
N PRO A 464 -21.12 -1.31 11.01
CA PRO A 464 -22.37 -1.81 10.44
C PRO A 464 -22.30 -3.28 9.96
N VAL A 465 -21.10 -3.78 9.66
CA VAL A 465 -20.91 -5.19 9.25
C VAL A 465 -20.91 -6.12 10.46
N PHE A 466 -20.33 -5.67 11.58
CA PHE A 466 -20.31 -6.38 12.86
C PHE A 466 -20.73 -5.43 13.99
N PRO A 467 -22.06 -5.21 14.18
CA PRO A 467 -22.58 -4.21 15.11
C PRO A 467 -22.61 -4.68 16.58
N SER A 468 -22.12 -5.88 16.89
CA SER A 468 -22.02 -6.39 18.26
C SER A 468 -20.64 -6.96 18.58
N ARG A 469 -20.15 -6.65 19.79
CA ARG A 469 -18.91 -7.21 20.35
C ARG A 469 -19.04 -8.68 20.70
N SER A 470 -20.26 -9.16 20.95
CA SER A 470 -20.53 -10.57 21.22
C SER A 470 -20.08 -11.50 20.09
N CYS A 471 -19.94 -10.98 18.87
CA CYS A 471 -19.35 -11.68 17.72
C CYS A 471 -17.91 -12.14 17.93
N GLN A 472 -17.14 -11.48 18.78
CA GLN A 472 -15.80 -11.95 19.18
C GLN A 472 -15.87 -13.29 19.92
N ARG A 473 -17.05 -13.64 20.47
CA ARG A 473 -17.35 -14.85 21.22
C ARG A 473 -18.44 -15.70 20.55
N GLY A 474 -18.58 -15.58 19.23
CA GLY A 474 -19.42 -16.50 18.44
C GLY A 474 -20.92 -16.35 18.68
N ALA A 475 -21.40 -15.11 18.85
CA ALA A 475 -22.83 -14.85 18.92
C ALA A 475 -23.59 -15.46 17.71
N PRO A 476 -24.79 -16.03 17.92
CA PRO A 476 -25.53 -16.72 16.85
C PRO A 476 -25.87 -15.82 15.65
N ASP A 477 -26.20 -14.54 15.91
CA ASP A 477 -26.44 -13.56 14.86
C ASP A 477 -25.56 -12.34 15.05
N CYS A 478 -24.55 -12.25 14.18
CA CYS A 478 -23.59 -11.17 14.17
C CYS A 478 -24.07 -9.89 13.48
N ARG A 479 -25.36 -9.79 13.15
CA ARG A 479 -25.98 -8.60 12.54
C ARG A 479 -26.84 -7.80 13.51
N VAL A 480 -27.08 -8.33 14.71
CA VAL A 480 -27.89 -7.65 15.73
C VAL A 480 -27.00 -6.69 16.53
N PRO A 481 -27.30 -5.38 16.59
CA PRO A 481 -26.56 -4.44 17.41
C PRO A 481 -26.72 -4.72 18.91
N ASP A 482 -25.66 -4.54 19.69
CA ASP A 482 -25.70 -4.66 21.17
C ASP A 482 -25.61 -3.30 21.90
N GLY A 483 -25.73 -2.19 21.15
CA GLY A 483 -25.61 -0.84 21.68
C GLY A 483 -24.16 -0.35 21.87
N SER A 484 -23.14 -1.16 21.56
CA SER A 484 -21.75 -0.72 21.58
C SER A 484 -21.50 0.41 20.58
N ALA A 485 -20.82 1.47 21.02
CA ALA A 485 -20.37 2.54 20.15
C ALA A 485 -19.37 2.01 19.11
N GLY A 486 -19.59 2.37 17.84
CA GLY A 486 -18.83 1.89 16.71
C GLY A 486 -18.59 2.95 15.64
N VAL A 487 -17.90 2.56 14.58
CA VAL A 487 -17.74 3.39 13.38
C VAL A 487 -19.04 3.43 12.60
N SER A 488 -19.29 4.56 11.92
CA SER A 488 -20.40 4.67 10.98
C SER A 488 -20.11 3.92 9.68
N ALA A 489 -21.12 3.76 8.82
CA ALA A 489 -20.91 3.21 7.46
C ALA A 489 -19.91 4.05 6.65
N ALA A 490 -20.03 5.38 6.74
CA ALA A 490 -19.12 6.32 6.06
C ALA A 490 -17.69 6.23 6.60
N ASP A 491 -17.51 5.99 7.90
CA ASP A 491 -16.18 5.79 8.49
C ASP A 491 -15.56 4.46 8.04
N LEU A 492 -16.34 3.40 7.95
CA LEU A 492 -15.88 2.13 7.40
C LEU A 492 -15.50 2.24 5.91
N ASP A 493 -16.27 3.01 5.13
CA ASP A 493 -15.94 3.32 3.74
C ASP A 493 -14.65 4.14 3.64
N ARG A 494 -14.47 5.16 4.48
CA ARG A 494 -13.22 5.94 4.55
C ARG A 494 -12.00 5.05 4.76
N LEU A 495 -12.04 4.15 5.73
CA LEU A 495 -10.94 3.20 5.97
C LEU A 495 -10.70 2.31 4.74
N SER A 496 -11.77 1.78 4.14
CA SER A 496 -11.68 0.92 2.94
C SER A 496 -11.12 1.69 1.74
N HIS A 497 -11.52 2.94 1.53
CA HIS A 497 -11.03 3.81 0.46
C HIS A 497 -9.54 4.12 0.61
N TYR A 498 -9.06 4.37 1.83
CA TYR A 498 -7.63 4.55 2.06
C TYR A 498 -6.86 3.29 1.62
N LEU A 499 -7.25 2.11 2.10
CA LEU A 499 -6.60 0.86 1.73
C LEU A 499 -6.69 0.56 0.22
N ALA A 500 -7.79 0.96 -0.43
CA ALA A 500 -7.97 0.77 -1.86
C ALA A 500 -7.04 1.65 -2.71
N LEU A 501 -6.73 2.86 -2.23
CA LEU A 501 -6.05 3.91 -3.01
C LEU A 501 -4.57 4.12 -2.62
N ILE A 502 -4.01 3.29 -1.73
CA ILE A 502 -2.56 3.24 -1.48
C ILE A 502 -1.84 2.71 -2.71
N GLY A 503 -0.87 3.49 -3.21
CA GLY A 503 -0.06 3.12 -4.35
C GLY A 503 0.94 2.01 -4.04
N VAL A 504 1.45 1.37 -5.10
CA VAL A 504 2.50 0.34 -5.01
C VAL A 504 3.82 0.94 -5.49
N PRO A 505 4.94 0.81 -4.76
CA PRO A 505 6.24 1.22 -5.26
C PRO A 505 6.58 0.60 -6.62
N ALA A 506 7.28 1.33 -7.48
CA ALA A 506 7.89 0.72 -8.66
C ALA A 506 8.96 -0.31 -8.26
N GLN A 507 9.14 -1.33 -9.10
CA GLN A 507 10.28 -2.24 -8.96
C GLN A 507 11.58 -1.46 -9.21
N ARG A 508 12.51 -1.54 -8.27
CA ARG A 508 13.81 -0.88 -8.30
C ARG A 508 14.82 -1.69 -9.10
N SER A 509 14.62 -1.77 -10.42
CA SER A 509 15.42 -2.60 -11.33
C SER A 509 16.16 -1.83 -12.43
N VAL A 510 15.82 -0.55 -12.63
CA VAL A 510 16.54 0.36 -13.54
C VAL A 510 17.39 1.36 -12.77
N ARG A 511 18.57 1.69 -13.30
CA ARG A 511 19.47 2.70 -12.70
C ARG A 511 18.96 4.10 -12.98
N SER A 512 18.97 4.95 -11.96
CA SER A 512 18.76 6.39 -12.15
C SER A 512 20.07 7.08 -12.54
N GLY A 513 19.99 8.09 -13.40
CA GLY A 513 21.14 8.82 -13.90
C GLY A 513 21.44 10.07 -13.09
N TYR A 514 22.03 9.87 -11.92
CA TYR A 514 22.53 10.96 -11.08
C TYR A 514 23.71 11.70 -11.73
N PRO A 515 23.81 13.03 -11.56
CA PRO A 515 24.98 13.79 -11.99
C PRO A 515 26.27 13.28 -11.34
N ALA A 516 27.40 13.49 -12.01
CA ALA A 516 28.71 13.16 -11.44
C ALA A 516 28.94 13.94 -10.12
N GLY A 517 29.47 13.23 -9.10
CA GLY A 517 29.72 13.80 -7.78
C GLY A 517 28.50 13.89 -6.86
N VAL A 518 27.30 13.57 -7.35
CA VAL A 518 26.10 13.46 -6.51
C VAL A 518 26.05 12.08 -5.86
N ARG A 519 25.67 12.03 -4.58
CA ARG A 519 25.45 10.76 -3.89
C ARG A 519 24.20 10.07 -4.45
N VAL A 520 24.33 8.78 -4.75
CA VAL A 520 23.18 7.92 -5.09
C VAL A 520 22.53 7.47 -3.77
N PRO A 521 21.21 7.66 -3.58
CA PRO A 521 20.51 7.10 -2.44
C PRO A 521 20.53 5.57 -2.50
N VAL A 522 20.67 4.91 -1.35
CA VAL A 522 20.76 3.44 -1.23
C VAL A 522 19.57 2.68 -1.86
N GLU A 523 18.41 3.33 -2.01
CA GLU A 523 17.26 2.73 -2.70
C GLU A 523 17.42 2.68 -4.24
N HIS A 524 18.29 3.51 -4.81
CA HIS A 524 18.61 3.55 -6.25
C HIS A 524 19.93 2.89 -6.60
N GLU A 525 20.68 2.42 -5.61
CA GLU A 525 21.88 1.60 -5.78
C GLU A 525 21.48 0.18 -6.20
N VAL A 526 21.19 0.01 -7.49
CA VAL A 526 20.71 -1.24 -8.08
C VAL A 526 21.69 -1.80 -9.10
N ASP A 527 21.71 -3.13 -9.21
CA ASP A 527 22.42 -3.86 -10.26
C ASP A 527 21.38 -4.55 -11.18
N PRO A 528 21.03 -3.93 -12.32
CA PRO A 528 20.03 -4.49 -13.23
C PRO A 528 20.39 -5.88 -13.77
N GLN A 529 21.67 -6.18 -13.97
CA GLN A 529 22.11 -7.48 -14.50
C GLN A 529 21.93 -8.57 -13.44
N LEU A 530 22.30 -8.28 -12.19
CA LEU A 530 22.09 -9.18 -11.07
C LEU A 530 20.60 -9.44 -10.78
N ILE A 531 19.78 -8.38 -10.86
CA ILE A 531 18.32 -8.47 -10.68
C ILE A 531 17.68 -9.31 -11.78
N GLU A 532 18.06 -9.10 -13.04
CA GLU A 532 17.56 -9.89 -14.17
C GLU A 532 17.98 -11.37 -14.06
N ARG A 533 19.23 -11.65 -13.69
CA ARG A 533 19.68 -13.02 -13.38
C ARG A 533 18.84 -13.63 -12.26
N GLY A 534 18.58 -12.87 -11.19
CA GLY A 534 17.75 -13.29 -10.07
C GLY A 534 16.31 -13.63 -10.45
N SER A 535 15.70 -12.84 -11.32
CA SER A 535 14.35 -13.10 -11.86
C SER A 535 14.29 -14.43 -12.61
N ARG A 536 15.29 -14.71 -13.44
CA ARG A 536 15.38 -16.00 -14.15
C ARG A 536 15.57 -17.17 -13.19
N LEU A 537 16.42 -17.02 -12.17
CA LEU A 537 16.61 -18.05 -11.14
C LEU A 537 15.34 -18.29 -10.31
N PHE A 538 14.57 -17.25 -10.03
CA PHE A 538 13.27 -17.36 -9.35
C PHE A 538 12.29 -18.21 -10.17
N ALA A 539 12.22 -18.00 -11.48
CA ALA A 539 11.42 -18.82 -12.39
C ALA A 539 11.97 -20.26 -12.52
N GLN A 540 13.29 -20.43 -12.65
CA GLN A 540 13.95 -21.75 -12.74
C GLN A 540 13.77 -22.59 -11.47
N ALA A 541 13.79 -21.95 -10.31
CA ALA A 541 13.45 -22.58 -9.03
C ALA A 541 11.96 -22.92 -8.92
N ARG A 542 11.13 -22.55 -9.91
CA ARG A 542 9.67 -22.69 -9.94
C ARG A 542 8.96 -22.00 -8.78
N CYS A 543 9.49 -20.87 -8.31
CA CYS A 543 8.79 -20.03 -7.33
C CYS A 543 7.50 -19.43 -7.95
N THR A 544 7.49 -19.24 -9.27
CA THR A 544 6.36 -18.71 -10.05
C THR A 544 5.15 -19.63 -10.11
N ALA A 545 5.24 -20.89 -9.67
CA ALA A 545 4.10 -21.80 -9.60
C ALA A 545 3.01 -21.30 -8.65
N CYS A 546 3.40 -20.64 -7.55
CA CYS A 546 2.48 -19.97 -6.61
C CYS A 546 2.61 -18.43 -6.71
N HIS A 547 3.85 -17.93 -6.76
CA HIS A 547 4.13 -16.49 -6.88
C HIS A 547 4.03 -16.02 -8.33
N VAL A 548 2.83 -16.14 -8.91
CA VAL A 548 2.53 -15.80 -10.30
C VAL A 548 2.88 -14.31 -10.56
N PRO A 549 3.79 -14.00 -11.51
CA PRO A 549 4.34 -12.66 -11.64
C PRO A 549 3.32 -11.57 -11.94
N GLN A 550 2.26 -11.89 -12.68
CA GLN A 550 1.33 -10.91 -13.24
C GLN A 550 -0.12 -11.33 -13.03
N LEU A 551 -0.96 -10.38 -12.64
CA LEU A 551 -2.43 -10.51 -12.63
C LEU A 551 -3.05 -9.34 -13.41
N ARG A 552 -4.33 -9.48 -13.76
CA ARG A 552 -5.13 -8.42 -14.39
C ARG A 552 -6.30 -8.03 -13.50
N THR A 553 -6.51 -6.73 -13.34
CA THR A 553 -7.72 -6.25 -12.65
C THR A 553 -8.90 -6.16 -13.61
N GLY A 554 -10.10 -6.40 -13.09
CA GLY A 554 -11.35 -6.32 -13.83
C GLY A 554 -11.78 -4.87 -14.14
N GLY A 555 -12.88 -4.74 -14.89
CA GLY A 555 -13.40 -3.44 -15.32
C GLY A 555 -14.53 -2.85 -14.45
N THR A 556 -14.89 -3.49 -13.33
CA THR A 556 -16.11 -3.18 -12.57
C THR A 556 -15.87 -2.54 -11.19
N HIS A 557 -14.62 -2.40 -10.74
CA HIS A 557 -14.31 -1.82 -9.43
C HIS A 557 -14.80 -0.36 -9.33
N PRO A 558 -15.43 0.13 -8.23
CA PRO A 558 -15.93 1.51 -8.12
C PRO A 558 -14.86 2.61 -8.38
N PHE A 559 -13.63 2.39 -7.92
CA PHE A 559 -12.48 3.23 -8.29
C PHE A 559 -11.96 2.93 -9.70
N ALA A 560 -11.93 3.95 -10.56
CA ALA A 560 -11.41 3.85 -11.92
C ALA A 560 -9.90 3.57 -11.94
N GLU A 561 -9.17 4.02 -10.90
CA GLU A 561 -7.74 3.83 -10.70
C GLU A 561 -7.34 2.36 -10.75
N LEU A 562 -8.25 1.50 -10.28
CA LEU A 562 -8.05 0.08 -10.06
C LEU A 562 -8.57 -0.77 -11.22
N ARG A 563 -9.20 -0.17 -12.24
CA ARG A 563 -9.78 -0.91 -13.38
C ARG A 563 -8.75 -1.23 -14.45
N SER A 564 -8.87 -2.42 -15.04
CA SER A 564 -8.16 -2.83 -16.26
C SER A 564 -6.63 -2.67 -16.20
N GLN A 565 -6.04 -2.84 -15.01
CA GLN A 565 -4.62 -2.74 -14.76
C GLN A 565 -3.92 -4.07 -15.04
N THR A 566 -2.72 -3.99 -15.59
CA THR A 566 -1.75 -5.08 -15.53
C THR A 566 -0.85 -4.85 -14.33
N ILE A 567 -0.93 -5.72 -13.33
CA ILE A 567 -0.22 -5.59 -12.05
C ILE A 567 0.77 -6.73 -11.88
N ARG A 568 1.81 -6.53 -11.06
CA ARG A 568 2.84 -7.54 -10.77
C ARG A 568 2.99 -7.79 -9.28
N PRO A 569 1.98 -8.41 -8.63
CA PRO A 569 2.00 -8.64 -7.20
C PRO A 569 2.80 -9.89 -6.80
N TYR A 570 3.14 -10.78 -7.75
CA TYR A 570 3.81 -12.07 -7.47
C TYR A 570 3.01 -12.95 -6.50
N THR A 571 1.76 -13.24 -6.85
CA THR A 571 0.82 -14.06 -6.09
C THR A 571 -0.29 -14.55 -7.00
N ASP A 572 -0.82 -15.73 -6.74
CA ASP A 572 -2.06 -16.27 -7.31
C ASP A 572 -3.28 -16.04 -6.41
N LEU A 573 -3.09 -15.55 -5.17
CA LEU A 573 -4.10 -15.42 -4.12
C LEU A 573 -4.77 -16.73 -3.68
N LEU A 574 -4.21 -17.88 -4.05
CA LEU A 574 -4.72 -19.21 -3.71
C LEU A 574 -4.07 -19.75 -2.43
N LEU A 575 -4.70 -20.77 -1.84
CA LEU A 575 -4.15 -21.51 -0.71
C LEU A 575 -3.26 -22.65 -1.18
N HIS A 576 -2.11 -22.79 -0.52
CA HIS A 576 -1.17 -23.88 -0.75
C HIS A 576 -0.80 -24.57 0.56
N ASP A 577 -0.57 -25.88 0.51
CA ASP A 577 0.01 -26.62 1.61
C ASP A 577 1.50 -26.29 1.74
N MET A 578 1.87 -25.55 2.79
CA MET A 578 3.24 -25.14 3.07
C MET A 578 3.99 -26.09 4.01
N GLY A 579 3.42 -27.26 4.29
CA GLY A 579 4.01 -28.31 5.11
C GLY A 579 3.88 -28.13 6.63
N GLU A 580 4.20 -29.20 7.37
CA GLU A 580 4.14 -29.24 8.84
C GLU A 580 4.98 -28.15 9.52
N GLY A 581 6.12 -27.79 8.92
CA GLY A 581 7.00 -26.75 9.48
C GLY A 581 6.31 -25.39 9.61
N LEU A 582 5.29 -25.11 8.79
CA LEU A 582 4.51 -23.87 8.81
C LEU A 582 3.05 -24.09 9.21
N ALA A 583 2.68 -25.27 9.71
CA ALA A 583 1.34 -25.52 10.18
C ALA A 583 1.01 -24.71 11.44
N ASP A 584 -0.17 -24.09 11.48
CA ASP A 584 -0.82 -23.67 12.72
C ASP A 584 -1.82 -24.75 13.19
N THR A 585 -2.34 -24.62 14.41
CA THR A 585 -3.32 -25.58 14.96
C THR A 585 -4.76 -25.13 14.72
N LEU A 586 -4.97 -23.95 14.12
CA LEU A 586 -6.28 -23.34 13.90
C LEU A 586 -6.61 -23.26 12.41
N GLY A 587 -7.51 -24.14 11.95
CA GLY A 587 -8.09 -24.02 10.61
C GLY A 587 -9.06 -22.83 10.48
N GLU A 588 -9.33 -22.38 9.26
CA GLU A 588 -10.39 -21.43 8.94
C GLU A 588 -11.28 -21.99 7.84
N GLY A 589 -12.46 -22.50 8.20
CA GLY A 589 -13.34 -23.16 7.24
C GLY A 589 -12.64 -24.35 6.58
N ARG A 590 -12.41 -24.27 5.26
CA ARG A 590 -11.71 -25.33 4.51
C ARG A 590 -10.19 -25.15 4.50
N ALA A 591 -9.67 -24.01 4.98
CA ALA A 591 -8.24 -23.77 5.10
C ALA A 591 -7.69 -24.45 6.36
N GLY A 592 -7.20 -25.68 6.22
CA GLY A 592 -6.54 -26.42 7.30
C GLY A 592 -5.24 -25.76 7.79
N GLY A 593 -4.61 -26.36 8.80
CA GLY A 593 -3.48 -25.74 9.51
C GLY A 593 -2.26 -25.41 8.62
N ARG A 594 -2.04 -26.24 7.60
CA ARG A 594 -0.93 -26.14 6.65
C ARG A 594 -1.20 -25.22 5.45
N LEU A 595 -2.48 -24.86 5.25
CA LEU A 595 -2.90 -24.06 4.10
C LEU A 595 -2.69 -22.57 4.37
N TRP A 596 -1.95 -21.93 3.48
CA TRP A 596 -1.66 -20.49 3.52
C TRP A 596 -1.87 -19.87 2.16
N ARG A 597 -2.37 -18.64 2.15
CA ARG A 597 -2.50 -17.85 0.93
C ARG A 597 -1.11 -17.40 0.47
N THR A 598 -0.82 -17.51 -0.82
CA THR A 598 0.39 -16.92 -1.39
C THR A 598 0.44 -15.42 -1.14
N ALA A 599 1.40 -14.94 -0.36
CA ALA A 599 1.54 -13.51 -0.06
C ALA A 599 2.10 -12.74 -1.28
N PRO A 600 1.57 -11.54 -1.62
CA PRO A 600 2.16 -10.71 -2.65
C PRO A 600 3.57 -10.25 -2.25
N LEU A 601 4.50 -10.23 -3.20
CA LEU A 601 5.91 -9.90 -2.97
C LEU A 601 6.28 -8.44 -3.32
N TRP A 602 5.37 -7.64 -3.85
CA TRP A 602 5.64 -6.21 -4.07
C TRP A 602 6.00 -5.48 -2.76
N GLY A 603 6.86 -4.48 -2.81
CA GLY A 603 7.35 -3.73 -1.65
C GLY A 603 8.30 -4.50 -0.71
N LEU A 604 8.62 -5.78 -0.97
CA LEU A 604 9.44 -6.60 -0.06
C LEU A 604 10.79 -5.95 0.25
N GLY A 605 11.45 -5.38 -0.75
CA GLY A 605 12.72 -4.71 -0.60
C GLY A 605 12.64 -3.35 0.11
N SER A 606 11.45 -2.77 0.20
CA SER A 606 11.20 -1.47 0.82
C SER A 606 10.93 -1.58 2.33
N LEU A 607 10.54 -2.75 2.82
CA LEU A 607 10.26 -2.99 4.25
C LEU A 607 11.42 -2.60 5.18
N ARG A 608 12.67 -2.81 4.75
CA ARG A 608 13.85 -2.43 5.55
C ARG A 608 13.91 -0.94 5.85
N PHE A 609 13.37 -0.10 4.96
CA PHE A 609 13.32 1.34 5.15
C PHE A 609 12.09 1.73 5.98
N VAL A 610 10.92 1.17 5.63
CA VAL A 610 9.64 1.45 6.30
C VAL A 610 9.67 1.04 7.78
N GLN A 611 10.36 -0.05 8.12
CA GLN A 611 10.48 -0.54 9.49
C GLN A 611 11.76 -0.07 10.20
N GLY A 612 12.55 0.82 9.58
CA GLY A 612 13.72 1.43 10.20
C GLY A 612 14.87 0.47 10.50
N GLY A 613 15.11 -0.50 9.61
CA GLY A 613 16.22 -1.46 9.67
C GLY A 613 15.86 -2.85 9.12
N ALA A 614 16.80 -3.50 8.44
CA ALA A 614 16.62 -4.89 7.96
C ALA A 614 16.49 -5.90 9.11
N ASP A 615 17.13 -5.63 10.24
CA ASP A 615 17.07 -6.40 11.49
C ASP A 615 15.68 -6.41 12.14
N LYS A 616 14.80 -5.46 11.76
CA LYS A 616 13.42 -5.35 12.24
C LYS A 616 12.40 -6.01 11.31
N VAL A 617 12.78 -6.35 10.09
CA VAL A 617 11.89 -7.01 9.12
C VAL A 617 11.75 -8.48 9.48
N ARG A 618 10.51 -8.98 9.40
CA ARG A 618 10.20 -10.40 9.57
C ARG A 618 9.30 -10.90 8.46
N PHE A 619 9.44 -12.18 8.15
CA PHE A 619 8.71 -12.86 7.08
C PHE A 619 7.92 -14.05 7.63
N LEU A 620 7.03 -14.56 6.77
CA LEU A 620 6.05 -15.62 7.05
C LEU A 620 4.93 -15.17 8.00
N HIS A 621 3.91 -16.01 8.12
CA HIS A 621 2.66 -15.65 8.81
C HIS A 621 2.88 -15.27 10.28
N ASP A 622 3.85 -15.87 10.97
CA ASP A 622 4.10 -15.68 12.40
C ASP A 622 5.36 -14.85 12.71
N ALA A 623 5.89 -14.16 11.69
CA ALA A 623 7.08 -13.33 11.80
C ALA A 623 8.35 -14.09 12.26
N ARG A 624 8.45 -15.41 12.05
CA ARG A 624 9.60 -16.20 12.50
C ARG A 624 10.88 -15.87 11.74
N ALA A 625 10.81 -15.73 10.42
CA ALA A 625 11.98 -15.64 9.56
C ALA A 625 12.60 -14.24 9.57
N ARG A 626 13.91 -14.15 9.74
CA ARG A 626 14.70 -12.90 9.80
C ARG A 626 15.13 -12.41 8.42
N THR A 627 15.32 -13.34 7.49
CA THR A 627 15.76 -13.06 6.12
C THR A 627 14.85 -13.74 5.11
N VAL A 628 14.93 -13.31 3.86
CA VAL A 628 14.24 -13.99 2.75
C VAL A 628 14.76 -15.40 2.55
N GLU A 629 16.07 -15.62 2.71
CA GLU A 629 16.67 -16.96 2.67
C GLU A 629 16.09 -17.88 3.74
N GLU A 630 16.02 -17.41 4.99
CA GLU A 630 15.37 -18.17 6.08
C GLU A 630 13.90 -18.46 5.73
N ALA A 631 13.17 -17.48 5.16
CA ALA A 631 11.79 -17.67 4.74
C ALA A 631 11.66 -18.76 3.66
N VAL A 632 12.50 -18.74 2.62
CA VAL A 632 12.52 -19.75 1.55
C VAL A 632 12.80 -21.14 2.13
N LEU A 633 13.75 -21.26 3.07
CA LEU A 633 14.11 -22.56 3.66
C LEU A 633 13.02 -23.17 4.57
N TRP A 634 12.11 -22.34 5.08
CA TRP A 634 10.90 -22.79 5.78
C TRP A 634 9.82 -23.36 4.85
N HIS A 635 9.87 -23.11 3.55
CA HIS A 635 8.87 -23.62 2.62
C HIS A 635 8.89 -25.16 2.59
N GLY A 636 7.74 -25.79 2.86
CA GLY A 636 7.53 -27.23 2.77
C GLY A 636 6.29 -27.55 1.94
N GLY A 637 5.75 -28.76 2.10
CA GLY A 637 4.54 -29.18 1.37
C GLY A 637 4.73 -29.07 -0.15
N GLU A 638 3.79 -28.41 -0.82
CA GLU A 638 3.81 -28.12 -2.27
C GLU A 638 5.07 -27.37 -2.69
N ALA A 639 5.60 -26.49 -1.84
CA ALA A 639 6.78 -25.69 -2.14
C ALA A 639 8.12 -26.43 -1.91
N SER A 640 8.09 -27.71 -1.47
CA SER A 640 9.32 -28.47 -1.16
C SER A 640 10.26 -28.59 -2.36
N GLY A 641 9.71 -28.82 -3.56
CA GLY A 641 10.51 -28.90 -4.78
C GLY A 641 11.20 -27.57 -5.11
N SER A 642 10.50 -26.45 -4.93
CA SER A 642 11.06 -25.12 -5.19
C SER A 642 12.11 -24.73 -4.18
N ARG A 643 11.92 -25.10 -2.90
CA ARG A 643 12.95 -24.96 -1.86
C ARG A 643 14.21 -25.75 -2.22
N GLN A 644 14.08 -27.03 -2.59
CA GLN A 644 15.24 -27.87 -2.94
C GLN A 644 16.02 -27.31 -4.13
N ARG A 645 15.32 -26.79 -5.15
CA ARG A 645 15.97 -26.08 -6.27
C ARG A 645 16.71 -24.84 -5.81
N TYR A 646 16.16 -24.05 -4.89
CA TYR A 646 16.85 -22.92 -4.28
C TYR A 646 18.09 -23.35 -3.47
N GLU A 647 17.97 -24.40 -2.66
CA GLU A 647 19.08 -24.96 -1.88
C GLU A 647 20.23 -25.41 -2.81
N ALA A 648 19.91 -25.94 -4.00
CA ALA A 648 20.89 -26.38 -5.00
C ALA A 648 21.55 -25.24 -5.80
N LEU A 649 21.03 -24.01 -5.75
CA LEU A 649 21.70 -22.86 -6.36
C LEU A 649 23.04 -22.60 -5.68
N SER A 650 24.03 -22.08 -6.40
CA SER A 650 25.26 -21.58 -5.79
C SER A 650 24.99 -20.34 -4.92
N ARG A 651 25.92 -20.00 -4.02
CA ARG A 651 25.85 -18.78 -3.20
C ARG A 651 25.64 -17.50 -4.03
N GLU A 652 26.28 -17.39 -5.20
CA GLU A 652 26.12 -16.23 -6.08
C GLU A 652 24.72 -16.16 -6.71
N GLU A 653 24.15 -17.32 -7.05
CA GLU A 653 22.80 -17.42 -7.60
C GLU A 653 21.75 -17.11 -6.53
N ARG A 654 21.92 -17.60 -5.29
CA ARG A 654 21.06 -17.21 -4.16
C ARG A 654 21.13 -15.72 -3.88
N ARG A 655 22.30 -15.09 -4.03
CA ARG A 655 22.47 -13.63 -3.94
C ARG A 655 21.73 -12.91 -5.07
N ALA A 656 21.80 -13.41 -6.31
CA ALA A 656 21.10 -12.84 -7.45
C ALA A 656 19.57 -12.90 -7.26
N LEU A 657 19.04 -14.06 -6.85
CA LEU A 657 17.62 -14.24 -6.54
C LEU A 657 17.18 -13.30 -5.40
N THR A 658 18.00 -13.15 -4.36
CA THR A 658 17.74 -12.20 -3.27
C THR A 658 17.73 -10.75 -3.78
N ALA A 659 18.64 -10.37 -4.68
CA ALA A 659 18.66 -9.04 -5.28
C ALA A 659 17.38 -8.75 -6.07
N PHE A 660 16.88 -9.74 -6.83
CA PHE A 660 15.59 -9.64 -7.50
C PHE A 660 14.45 -9.41 -6.50
N LEU A 661 14.33 -10.24 -5.46
CA LEU A 661 13.28 -10.10 -4.45
C LEU A 661 13.36 -8.76 -3.69
N MET A 662 14.56 -8.23 -3.47
CA MET A 662 14.78 -6.92 -2.84
C MET A 662 14.60 -5.73 -3.80
N SER A 663 14.43 -5.98 -5.09
CA SER A 663 14.04 -4.96 -6.07
C SER A 663 12.53 -4.73 -6.09
N LEU A 664 11.74 -5.71 -5.61
CA LEU A 664 10.27 -5.67 -5.59
C LEU A 664 9.72 -4.72 -4.51
#